data_AF-A0A933Y068-F1
#
_entry.id   AF-A0A933Y068-F1
#
_cell.length_a   1.000
_cell.length_b   1.000
_cell.length_c   1.000
_cell.angle_alpha   90.00
_cell.angle_beta   90.00
_cell.angle_gamma   90.00
#
_symmetry.space_group_name_H-M   'P 1'
#
loop_
_entity.id
_entity.type
_entity.pdbx_description
1 polymer ?
#
loop_
_entity_poly.entity_id
_entity_poly.type
_entity_poly.pdbx_seq_one_letter_code
_entity_poly.pdbx_strand_id
1 'polypeptide(L)'
;MKPTRFVRPFVLFLACITFVFVAARAESQSELDEFRAKLVELIKVDDKEAIAKLVKSNQDEAEQHVAMLCWGTRPLSGDQKKQIAALDVAWQTTFAKSNFVNKMYGFYSQLGTNSWKEWAPAKAKLDEALALFDENLKGTRDPAVWDDLASRGEALAKDFDSVGDHYYSARAWSLAALVLDDIYRDKAKGGIDYSRAAKAYDEARRHYLYVEFNGPRYDQVKARAAALAPKESDPKPKAGGGDAGKGGEGGEAGKGGEGGEAGDGGGQGGGEAAAPVVVGVSIPMTFQMVEKLDAFERPHFMFDDIYQLWRPIQFGENGSVQTLKDISTVTPSPKFRRVTGAQYEIDAELDGNFEQPVSITGNRQPVTFTVGTGDTARPWGFLFTIGLEKDIYQGLQVHLGPADKQLSIYTCAAASVVGKFGETQLRVLDDNFNAVYGDGPQLWPYWGMSDGATQPEMDSIVVGAEKRARPWSEYVNLGGKWHQLAIEKFGTVLKVAPAEVTTGTVKLDFKGPVWPSWLVLKGSGTYENSYIDIAAEGKKGVAVPAGEWSLFFGELRKGSKQQTMKCLILPPATPMSWTVVAGKEAVVKLGEPFRFDFKFDNLGESVNVIGPSVGVLGKEGERYERLWNCVVTPECEWRKAGAKKGSKPEKMLHVIDPLAKDVFTLLWKPLDLAMATKEKVDKVEVHLFEKKNKFLGAIDSPWKGE
;
A
#
# COMPACT_ATOMS: atom_id res chain seq x y z
N MET A 1 -13.91 52.66 42.69
CA MET A 1 -14.65 51.70 41.85
C MET A 1 -14.27 51.94 40.39
N LYS A 2 -13.51 51.01 39.79
CA LYS A 2 -13.05 51.04 38.39
C LYS A 2 -13.34 49.66 37.80
N PRO A 3 -13.93 49.54 36.59
CA PRO A 3 -14.16 48.24 35.98
C PRO A 3 -12.91 47.79 35.21
N THR A 4 -12.44 46.59 35.53
CA THR A 4 -11.41 45.84 34.81
C THR A 4 -11.94 45.36 33.47
N ARG A 5 -11.29 45.78 32.37
CA ARG A 5 -11.47 45.23 31.02
C ARG A 5 -10.66 43.93 30.90
N PHE A 6 -11.32 42.80 30.63
CA PHE A 6 -10.71 41.60 30.07
C PHE A 6 -11.07 41.55 28.59
N VAL A 7 -10.08 41.70 27.71
CA VAL A 7 -10.18 41.46 26.27
C VAL A 7 -9.68 40.03 26.02
N ARG A 8 -10.52 39.17 25.44
CA ARG A 8 -10.13 37.84 24.93
C ARG A 8 -9.68 37.97 23.47
N PRO A 9 -8.51 37.44 23.06
CA PRO A 9 -8.15 37.28 21.66
C PRO A 9 -8.39 35.82 21.25
N PHE A 10 -9.56 35.48 20.70
CA PHE A 10 -9.78 34.13 20.14
C PHE A 10 -10.76 34.08 18.96
N VAL A 11 -11.10 35.23 18.35
CA VAL A 11 -12.07 35.28 17.23
C VAL A 11 -11.42 35.66 15.90
N LEU A 12 -10.10 35.84 15.83
CA LEU A 12 -9.43 36.36 14.61
C LEU A 12 -8.92 35.31 13.62
N PHE A 13 -9.17 34.00 13.83
CA PHE A 13 -8.62 32.94 12.94
C PHE A 13 -9.64 32.29 12.00
N LEU A 14 -10.90 32.73 11.98
CA LEU A 14 -11.97 32.09 11.18
C LEU A 14 -12.57 32.97 10.06
N ALA A 15 -11.91 34.07 9.69
CA ALA A 15 -12.48 35.09 8.79
C ALA A 15 -11.79 35.22 7.41
N CYS A 16 -11.09 34.19 6.91
CA CYS A 16 -10.41 34.24 5.61
C CYS A 16 -11.08 33.45 4.47
N ILE A 17 -12.32 32.97 4.61
CA ILE A 17 -12.98 32.17 3.55
C ILE A 17 -14.30 32.81 3.14
N THR A 18 -14.24 33.78 2.23
CA THR A 18 -15.35 34.11 1.33
C THR A 18 -14.86 35.01 0.20
N PHE A 19 -14.93 34.56 -1.05
CA PHE A 19 -14.88 35.44 -2.23
C PHE A 19 -15.95 35.06 -3.27
N VAL A 20 -16.35 36.07 -4.05
CA VAL A 20 -17.61 36.25 -4.82
C VAL A 20 -17.34 36.18 -6.31
N PHE A 21 -18.11 35.40 -7.10
CA PHE A 21 -17.39 34.62 -8.10
C PHE A 21 -18.18 34.18 -9.35
N VAL A 22 -18.61 35.15 -10.14
CA VAL A 22 -18.48 35.05 -11.61
C VAL A 22 -17.12 35.60 -12.05
N ALA A 23 -16.49 36.45 -11.21
CA ALA A 23 -15.09 36.84 -11.30
C ALA A 23 -14.11 35.69 -10.94
N ALA A 24 -14.50 34.66 -10.17
CA ALA A 24 -13.61 33.58 -9.67
C ALA A 24 -12.90 32.83 -10.75
N ARG A 25 -13.65 32.44 -11.77
CA ARG A 25 -13.13 31.47 -12.71
C ARG A 25 -12.15 32.17 -13.64
N ALA A 26 -12.35 33.47 -13.87
CA ALA A 26 -11.38 34.33 -14.51
C ALA A 26 -10.20 34.64 -13.56
N GLU A 27 -10.44 34.88 -12.28
CA GLU A 27 -9.42 35.21 -11.27
C GLU A 27 -8.53 34.00 -10.95
N SER A 28 -9.08 32.83 -10.66
CA SER A 28 -8.33 31.57 -10.48
C SER A 28 -7.59 31.13 -11.74
N GLN A 29 -8.16 31.36 -12.93
CA GLN A 29 -7.43 31.13 -14.19
C GLN A 29 -6.28 32.13 -14.34
N SER A 30 -6.47 33.38 -13.94
CA SER A 30 -5.43 34.42 -13.91
C SER A 30 -4.31 34.05 -12.92
N GLU A 31 -4.65 33.62 -11.70
CA GLU A 31 -3.70 33.20 -10.66
C GLU A 31 -2.89 31.98 -11.12
N LEU A 32 -3.55 30.99 -11.72
CA LEU A 32 -2.88 29.84 -12.31
C LEU A 32 -1.94 30.23 -13.45
N ASP A 33 -2.35 31.14 -14.32
CA ASP A 33 -1.51 31.60 -15.44
C ASP A 33 -0.33 32.46 -14.95
N GLU A 34 -0.52 33.28 -13.91
CA GLU A 34 0.54 34.00 -13.21
C GLU A 34 1.55 33.06 -12.55
N PHE A 35 1.06 32.04 -11.84
CA PHE A 35 1.89 30.98 -11.26
C PHE A 35 2.73 30.30 -12.33
N ARG A 36 2.11 29.91 -13.45
CA ARG A 36 2.78 29.21 -14.57
C ARG A 36 3.83 30.09 -15.23
N ALA A 37 3.53 31.36 -15.49
CA ALA A 37 4.47 32.31 -16.06
C ALA A 37 5.71 32.45 -15.16
N LYS A 38 5.49 32.68 -13.86
CA LYS A 38 6.55 32.84 -12.87
C LYS A 38 7.37 31.56 -12.67
N LEU A 39 6.73 30.39 -12.66
CA LEU A 39 7.42 29.10 -12.61
C LEU A 39 8.38 28.94 -13.80
N VAL A 40 7.92 29.26 -15.01
CA VAL A 40 8.77 29.19 -16.22
C VAL A 40 9.95 30.15 -16.15
N GLU A 41 9.75 31.37 -15.64
CA GLU A 41 10.85 32.34 -15.42
C GLU A 41 11.89 31.81 -14.43
N LEU A 42 11.45 31.28 -13.29
CA LEU A 42 12.35 30.75 -12.27
C LEU A 42 13.10 29.49 -12.72
N ILE A 43 12.47 28.62 -13.52
CA ILE A 43 13.12 27.46 -14.12
C ILE A 43 14.24 27.89 -15.08
N LYS A 44 14.06 28.98 -15.84
CA LYS A 44 15.09 29.47 -16.78
C LYS A 44 16.37 29.90 -16.08
N VAL A 45 16.28 30.39 -14.85
CA VAL A 45 17.42 30.83 -14.03
C VAL A 45 17.86 29.78 -12.99
N ASP A 46 17.26 28.59 -12.99
CA ASP A 46 17.50 27.48 -12.05
C ASP A 46 17.42 27.88 -10.55
N ASP A 47 16.51 28.79 -10.21
CA ASP A 47 16.33 29.29 -8.82
C ASP A 47 15.41 28.37 -8.02
N LYS A 48 15.95 27.25 -7.54
CA LYS A 48 15.20 26.19 -6.83
C LYS A 48 14.55 26.69 -5.53
N GLU A 49 15.19 27.63 -4.82
CA GLU A 49 14.65 28.18 -3.57
C GLU A 49 13.42 29.06 -3.85
N ALA A 50 13.50 29.92 -4.87
CA ALA A 50 12.36 30.72 -5.28
C ALA A 50 11.21 29.87 -5.81
N ILE A 51 11.49 28.76 -6.53
CA ILE A 51 10.44 27.82 -6.97
C ILE A 51 9.77 27.16 -5.76
N ALA A 52 10.54 26.67 -4.78
CA ALA A 52 9.97 26.11 -3.55
C ALA A 52 9.10 27.13 -2.80
N LYS A 53 9.56 28.38 -2.68
CA LYS A 53 8.77 29.46 -2.09
C LYS A 53 7.50 29.75 -2.90
N LEU A 54 7.58 29.75 -4.23
CA LEU A 54 6.43 29.92 -5.11
C LEU A 54 5.39 28.82 -4.87
N VAL A 55 5.81 27.56 -4.87
CA VAL A 55 4.96 26.38 -4.59
C VAL A 55 4.32 26.48 -3.21
N LYS A 56 5.09 26.87 -2.18
CA LYS A 56 4.57 27.05 -0.82
C LYS A 56 3.47 28.11 -0.73
N SER A 57 3.63 29.21 -1.44
CA SER A 57 2.69 30.34 -1.38
C SER A 57 1.49 30.20 -2.32
N ASN A 58 1.57 29.32 -3.32
CA ASN A 58 0.57 29.15 -4.39
C ASN A 58 0.31 27.65 -4.59
N GLN A 59 -0.04 26.96 -3.50
CA GLN A 59 -0.11 25.51 -3.51
C GLN A 59 -1.25 25.00 -4.39
N ASP A 60 -2.41 25.64 -4.37
CA ASP A 60 -3.57 25.20 -5.14
C ASP A 60 -3.28 25.29 -6.65
N GLU A 61 -2.61 26.37 -7.07
CA GLU A 61 -2.16 26.58 -8.45
C GLU A 61 -1.07 25.57 -8.83
N ALA A 62 -0.13 25.30 -7.92
CA ALA A 62 0.91 24.30 -8.13
C ALA A 62 0.32 22.89 -8.29
N GLU A 63 -0.62 22.50 -7.42
CA GLU A 63 -1.36 21.24 -7.47
C GLU A 63 -2.11 21.10 -8.81
N GLN A 64 -2.84 22.14 -9.21
CA GLN A 64 -3.59 22.15 -10.46
C GLN A 64 -2.66 22.06 -11.68
N HIS A 65 -1.54 22.77 -11.67
CA HIS A 65 -0.55 22.72 -12.74
C HIS A 65 0.15 21.36 -12.84
N VAL A 66 0.50 20.73 -11.72
CA VAL A 66 1.02 19.34 -11.68
C VAL A 66 0.04 18.39 -12.34
N ALA A 67 -1.24 18.45 -11.94
CA ALA A 67 -2.27 17.62 -12.54
C ALA A 67 -2.34 17.86 -14.06
N MET A 68 -2.52 19.12 -14.49
CA MET A 68 -2.60 19.50 -15.91
C MET A 68 -1.42 19.03 -16.75
N LEU A 69 -0.20 19.15 -16.22
CA LEU A 69 1.00 18.64 -16.89
C LEU A 69 0.94 17.13 -17.08
N CYS A 70 0.51 16.39 -16.06
CA CYS A 70 0.51 14.92 -16.10
C CYS A 70 -0.55 14.33 -17.03
N TRP A 71 -1.74 14.94 -17.13
CA TRP A 71 -2.84 14.43 -17.97
C TRP A 71 -3.03 15.16 -19.31
N GLY A 72 -2.47 16.35 -19.52
CA GLY A 72 -2.75 17.18 -20.69
C GLY A 72 -2.29 16.61 -22.04
N THR A 73 -0.99 16.44 -22.26
CA THR A 73 -0.42 16.04 -23.56
C THR A 73 0.58 14.92 -23.41
N ARG A 74 0.49 13.89 -24.26
CA ARG A 74 1.43 12.77 -24.27
C ARG A 74 1.99 12.48 -25.66
N PRO A 75 3.31 12.21 -25.78
CA PRO A 75 4.33 12.31 -24.72
C PRO A 75 4.54 13.76 -24.24
N LEU A 76 5.04 13.94 -23.00
CA LEU A 76 5.39 15.28 -22.50
C LEU A 76 6.49 15.90 -23.38
N SER A 77 6.36 17.20 -23.67
CA SER A 77 7.41 17.99 -24.31
C SER A 77 8.64 18.12 -23.40
N GLY A 78 9.79 18.49 -23.97
CA GLY A 78 11.01 18.74 -23.19
C GLY A 78 10.81 19.77 -22.09
N ASP A 79 10.07 20.84 -22.35
CA ASP A 79 9.78 21.89 -21.38
C ASP A 79 8.81 21.43 -20.29
N GLN A 80 7.81 20.61 -20.64
CA GLN A 80 6.90 20.02 -19.65
C GLN A 80 7.64 19.07 -18.71
N LYS A 81 8.60 18.27 -19.22
CA LYS A 81 9.46 17.42 -18.39
C LYS A 81 10.32 18.24 -17.42
N LYS A 82 10.88 19.36 -17.88
CA LYS A 82 11.63 20.28 -17.01
C LYS A 82 10.74 20.87 -15.92
N GLN A 83 9.51 21.26 -16.24
CA GLN A 83 8.55 21.76 -15.26
C GLN A 83 8.18 20.70 -14.22
N ILE A 84 7.89 19.46 -14.63
CA ILE A 84 7.61 18.35 -13.69
C ILE A 84 8.80 18.11 -12.77
N ALA A 85 10.03 18.05 -13.30
CA ALA A 85 11.23 17.84 -12.48
C ALA A 85 11.47 18.97 -11.48
N ALA A 86 11.27 20.23 -11.90
CA ALA A 86 11.39 21.39 -11.02
C ALA A 86 10.31 21.40 -9.92
N LEU A 87 9.07 21.09 -10.29
CA LEU A 87 7.95 20.99 -9.36
C LEU A 87 8.15 19.86 -8.35
N ASP A 88 8.67 18.70 -8.76
CA ASP A 88 8.96 17.58 -7.86
C ASP A 88 9.97 17.97 -6.77
N VAL A 89 11.11 18.56 -7.17
CA VAL A 89 12.13 19.05 -6.23
C VAL A 89 11.55 20.11 -5.29
N ALA A 90 10.81 21.08 -5.82
CA ALA A 90 10.20 22.16 -5.05
C ALA A 90 9.15 21.64 -4.06
N TRP A 91 8.33 20.67 -4.48
CA TRP A 91 7.31 20.03 -3.64
C TRP A 91 7.94 19.25 -2.50
N GLN A 92 8.95 18.42 -2.79
CA GLN A 92 9.70 17.67 -1.78
C GLN A 92 10.37 18.60 -0.75
N THR A 93 10.94 19.72 -1.24
CA THR A 93 11.55 20.75 -0.38
C THR A 93 10.52 21.40 0.55
N THR A 94 9.31 21.62 0.05
CA THR A 94 8.26 22.38 0.76
C THR A 94 7.47 21.50 1.73
N PHE A 95 7.18 20.26 1.35
CA PHE A 95 6.17 19.40 2.01
C PHE A 95 6.75 18.06 2.47
N ALA A 96 7.81 18.14 3.27
CA ALA A 96 8.40 17.00 3.98
C ALA A 96 8.77 15.81 3.08
N LYS A 97 9.45 16.07 1.96
CA LYS A 97 9.89 15.04 1.01
C LYS A 97 8.76 14.20 0.39
N SER A 98 7.57 14.78 0.28
CA SER A 98 6.43 14.18 -0.43
C SER A 98 6.79 13.79 -1.87
N ASN A 99 6.52 12.55 -2.29
CA ASN A 99 6.66 12.11 -3.69
C ASN A 99 5.42 12.38 -4.56
N PHE A 100 4.55 13.33 -4.16
CA PHE A 100 3.28 13.57 -4.83
C PHE A 100 3.42 13.79 -6.34
N VAL A 101 4.33 14.67 -6.76
CA VAL A 101 4.53 14.99 -8.18
C VAL A 101 4.97 13.76 -8.98
N ASN A 102 5.90 12.97 -8.43
CA ASN A 102 6.36 11.73 -9.04
C ASN A 102 5.27 10.65 -9.10
N LYS A 103 4.46 10.50 -8.06
CA LYS A 103 3.33 9.55 -8.05
C LYS A 103 2.27 9.92 -9.08
N MET A 104 1.94 11.21 -9.19
CA MET A 104 1.05 11.73 -10.22
C MET A 104 1.61 11.45 -11.61
N TYR A 105 2.87 11.81 -11.86
CA TYR A 105 3.51 11.56 -13.14
C TYR A 105 3.56 10.06 -13.50
N GLY A 106 3.91 9.21 -12.54
CA GLY A 106 3.95 7.75 -12.68
C GLY A 106 2.59 7.17 -13.05
N PHE A 107 1.55 7.45 -12.24
CA PHE A 107 0.18 7.01 -12.49
C PHE A 107 -0.27 7.41 -13.89
N TYR A 108 -0.18 8.71 -14.17
CA TYR A 108 -0.62 9.20 -15.46
C TYR A 108 0.19 8.52 -16.55
N SER A 109 1.52 8.56 -16.57
CA SER A 109 2.35 7.97 -17.64
C SER A 109 2.00 6.53 -18.04
N GLN A 110 1.44 5.73 -17.11
CA GLN A 110 1.05 4.34 -17.31
C GLN A 110 -0.45 4.15 -17.63
N LEU A 111 -1.27 5.20 -17.51
CA LEU A 111 -2.70 5.17 -17.78
C LEU A 111 -2.98 4.79 -19.23
N GLY A 112 -3.48 3.56 -19.43
CA GLY A 112 -3.76 3.00 -20.75
C GLY A 112 -5.03 3.59 -21.40
N THR A 113 -5.22 3.30 -22.69
CA THR A 113 -6.35 3.83 -23.48
C THR A 113 -7.73 3.50 -22.90
N ASN A 114 -7.91 2.31 -22.32
CA ASN A 114 -9.20 1.91 -21.73
C ASN A 114 -9.47 2.68 -20.43
N SER A 115 -8.50 2.72 -19.52
CA SER A 115 -8.60 3.51 -18.29
C SER A 115 -8.80 5.01 -18.59
N TRP A 116 -8.20 5.52 -19.67
CA TRP A 116 -8.42 6.91 -20.11
C TRP A 116 -9.88 7.18 -20.54
N LYS A 117 -10.52 6.23 -21.22
CA LYS A 117 -11.92 6.35 -21.65
C LYS A 117 -12.89 6.39 -20.47
N GLU A 118 -12.53 5.76 -19.36
CA GLU A 118 -13.31 5.80 -18.12
C GLU A 118 -12.98 7.05 -17.28
N TRP A 119 -11.69 7.40 -17.22
CA TRP A 119 -11.19 8.53 -16.44
C TRP A 119 -11.68 9.89 -16.94
N ALA A 120 -11.61 10.16 -18.26
CA ALA A 120 -11.91 11.49 -18.79
C ALA A 120 -13.38 11.91 -18.57
N PRO A 121 -14.39 11.05 -18.78
CA PRO A 121 -15.78 11.36 -18.41
C PRO A 121 -15.98 11.58 -16.91
N ALA A 122 -15.32 10.80 -16.04
CA ALA A 122 -15.40 10.99 -14.59
C ALA A 122 -14.83 12.37 -14.20
N LYS A 123 -13.71 12.77 -14.81
CA LYS A 123 -13.11 14.10 -14.62
C LYS A 123 -14.04 15.24 -15.03
N ALA A 124 -14.68 15.13 -16.20
CA ALA A 124 -15.65 16.14 -16.65
C ALA A 124 -16.83 16.28 -15.67
N LYS A 125 -17.38 15.16 -15.19
CA LYS A 125 -18.46 15.15 -14.19
C LYS A 125 -18.04 15.74 -12.85
N LEU A 126 -16.80 15.51 -12.42
CA LEU A 126 -16.27 16.15 -11.22
C LEU A 126 -16.16 17.67 -11.39
N ASP A 127 -15.70 18.14 -12.55
CA ASP A 127 -15.64 19.58 -12.84
C ASP A 127 -17.03 20.22 -12.85
N GLU A 128 -18.03 19.54 -13.40
CA GLU A 128 -19.44 19.95 -13.32
C GLU A 128 -19.95 20.00 -11.87
N ALA A 129 -19.63 18.98 -11.06
CA ALA A 129 -20.01 18.94 -9.65
C ALA A 129 -19.35 20.08 -8.85
N LEU A 130 -18.07 20.38 -9.10
CA LEU A 130 -17.38 21.51 -8.47
C LEU A 130 -17.97 22.86 -8.90
N ALA A 131 -18.35 23.00 -10.18
CA ALA A 131 -19.04 24.21 -10.64
C ALA A 131 -20.41 24.39 -9.97
N LEU A 132 -21.18 23.30 -9.84
CA LEU A 132 -22.48 23.31 -9.15
C LEU A 132 -22.32 23.60 -7.65
N PHE A 133 -21.29 23.05 -7.01
CA PHE A 133 -20.93 23.37 -5.63
C PHE A 133 -20.72 24.88 -5.46
N ASP A 134 -19.91 25.48 -6.33
CA ASP A 134 -19.62 26.90 -6.31
C ASP A 134 -20.87 27.76 -6.54
N GLU A 135 -21.72 27.39 -7.50
CA GLU A 135 -22.98 28.07 -7.78
C GLU A 135 -23.91 28.04 -6.56
N ASN A 136 -24.09 26.87 -5.94
CA ASN A 136 -24.95 26.73 -4.78
C ASN A 136 -24.39 27.45 -3.55
N LEU A 137 -23.05 27.50 -3.39
CA LEU A 137 -22.37 28.17 -2.29
C LEU A 137 -22.62 29.69 -2.31
N LYS A 138 -22.65 30.26 -3.52
CA LYS A 138 -22.93 31.69 -3.79
C LYS A 138 -24.42 32.00 -3.82
N GLY A 139 -25.26 31.02 -4.13
CA GLY A 139 -26.70 31.14 -4.27
C GLY A 139 -27.47 30.94 -2.95
N THR A 140 -28.56 30.19 -3.04
CA THR A 140 -29.48 29.95 -1.92
C THR A 140 -28.94 28.95 -0.89
N ARG A 141 -27.82 28.29 -1.18
CA ARG A 141 -27.27 27.17 -0.41
C ARG A 141 -28.34 26.09 -0.18
N ASP A 142 -28.98 25.69 -1.27
CA ASP A 142 -30.07 24.73 -1.26
C ASP A 142 -29.60 23.38 -0.69
N PRO A 143 -30.20 22.88 0.40
CA PRO A 143 -29.89 21.58 0.97
C PRO A 143 -30.00 20.42 -0.02
N ALA A 144 -30.98 20.46 -0.94
CA ALA A 144 -31.17 19.38 -1.91
C ALA A 144 -29.99 19.28 -2.89
N VAL A 145 -29.41 20.42 -3.27
CA VAL A 145 -28.21 20.46 -4.11
C VAL A 145 -26.99 19.95 -3.34
N TRP A 146 -26.89 20.21 -2.03
CA TRP A 146 -25.84 19.63 -1.20
C TRP A 146 -25.94 18.11 -1.08
N ASP A 147 -27.15 17.56 -0.96
CA ASP A 147 -27.37 16.11 -0.90
C ASP A 147 -27.04 15.40 -2.23
N ASP A 148 -27.38 16.03 -3.35
CA ASP A 148 -26.99 15.58 -4.69
C ASP A 148 -25.47 15.61 -4.86
N LEU A 149 -24.82 16.72 -4.52
CA LEU A 149 -23.36 16.85 -4.60
C LEU A 149 -22.62 15.85 -3.71
N ALA A 150 -23.16 15.54 -2.52
CA ALA A 150 -22.61 14.51 -1.66
C ALA A 150 -22.59 13.15 -2.39
N SER A 151 -23.75 12.77 -2.92
CA SER A 151 -23.93 11.48 -3.60
C SER A 151 -23.11 11.38 -4.89
N ARG A 152 -23.00 12.47 -5.65
CA ARG A 152 -22.11 12.56 -6.83
C ARG A 152 -20.65 12.43 -6.46
N GLY A 153 -20.21 13.14 -5.41
CA GLY A 153 -18.82 13.06 -4.92
C GLY A 153 -18.43 11.64 -4.54
N GLU A 154 -19.28 10.93 -3.78
CA GLU A 154 -19.02 9.53 -3.39
C GLU A 154 -18.98 8.57 -4.59
N ALA A 155 -19.87 8.77 -5.58
CA ALA A 155 -19.88 7.95 -6.79
C ALA A 155 -18.63 8.19 -7.63
N LEU A 156 -18.32 9.46 -7.91
CA LEU A 156 -17.13 9.84 -8.68
C LEU A 156 -15.83 9.40 -8.00
N ALA A 157 -15.78 9.43 -6.67
CA ALA A 157 -14.59 8.98 -5.96
C ALA A 157 -14.31 7.49 -6.18
N LYS A 158 -15.36 6.67 -6.26
CA LYS A 158 -15.26 5.24 -6.61
C LYS A 158 -14.91 5.04 -8.09
N ASP A 159 -15.45 5.86 -8.98
CA ASP A 159 -15.10 5.82 -10.41
C ASP A 159 -13.62 6.17 -10.64
N PHE A 160 -13.05 7.11 -9.88
CA PHE A 160 -11.62 7.38 -9.95
C PHE A 160 -10.77 6.28 -9.31
N ASP A 161 -11.21 5.73 -8.18
CA ASP A 161 -10.50 4.65 -7.50
C ASP A 161 -10.42 3.38 -8.36
N SER A 162 -11.49 3.06 -9.11
CA SER A 162 -11.51 1.89 -10.00
C SER A 162 -10.50 1.96 -11.15
N VAL A 163 -10.14 3.16 -11.59
CA VAL A 163 -9.09 3.41 -12.60
C VAL A 163 -7.73 3.72 -11.97
N GLY A 164 -7.60 3.68 -10.64
CA GLY A 164 -6.37 3.92 -9.89
C GLY A 164 -6.01 5.39 -9.65
N ASP A 165 -6.89 6.35 -9.96
CA ASP A 165 -6.63 7.77 -9.72
C ASP A 165 -7.00 8.17 -8.29
N HIS A 166 -6.11 7.88 -7.36
CA HIS A 166 -6.33 8.20 -5.96
C HIS A 166 -6.33 9.71 -5.69
N TYR A 167 -5.69 10.55 -6.52
CA TYR A 167 -5.73 12.00 -6.28
C TYR A 167 -7.12 12.58 -6.56
N TYR A 168 -7.74 12.27 -7.70
CA TYR A 168 -9.10 12.73 -7.96
C TYR A 168 -10.15 12.00 -7.12
N SER A 169 -9.88 10.76 -6.71
CA SER A 169 -10.69 10.08 -5.69
C SER A 169 -10.71 10.88 -4.38
N ALA A 170 -9.53 11.32 -3.89
CA ALA A 170 -9.43 12.17 -2.70
C ALA A 170 -10.20 13.49 -2.86
N ARG A 171 -10.11 14.13 -4.04
CA ARG A 171 -10.84 15.37 -4.33
C ARG A 171 -12.36 15.19 -4.34
N ALA A 172 -12.85 14.09 -4.92
CA ALA A 172 -14.28 13.79 -4.96
C ALA A 172 -14.84 13.43 -3.57
N TRP A 173 -14.08 12.67 -2.76
CA TRP A 173 -14.40 12.44 -1.35
C TRP A 173 -14.39 13.74 -0.53
N SER A 174 -13.42 14.62 -0.78
CA SER A 174 -13.36 15.93 -0.11
C SER A 174 -14.58 16.79 -0.43
N LEU A 175 -15.04 16.81 -1.69
CA LEU A 175 -16.29 17.47 -2.08
C LEU A 175 -17.47 16.90 -1.29
N ALA A 176 -17.64 15.57 -1.27
CA ALA A 176 -18.72 14.92 -0.54
C ALA A 176 -18.68 15.27 0.95
N ALA A 177 -17.50 15.24 1.56
CA ALA A 177 -17.31 15.56 2.96
C ALA A 177 -17.71 17.02 3.27
N LEU A 178 -17.21 17.98 2.49
CA LEU A 178 -17.48 19.41 2.68
C LEU A 178 -18.97 19.75 2.62
N VAL A 179 -19.72 19.13 1.69
CA VAL A 179 -21.16 19.39 1.54
C VAL A 179 -22.02 18.64 2.54
N LEU A 180 -21.49 17.66 3.28
CA LEU A 180 -22.20 16.96 4.37
C LEU A 180 -21.95 17.59 5.74
N ASP A 181 -20.89 18.39 5.84
CA ASP A 181 -20.41 19.02 7.06
C ASP A 181 -21.09 20.36 7.38
N ASP A 182 -20.87 20.86 8.59
CA ASP A 182 -21.40 22.14 9.08
C ASP A 182 -20.65 23.38 8.59
N ILE A 183 -19.61 23.21 7.77
CA ILE A 183 -18.81 24.30 7.19
C ILE A 183 -19.67 25.15 6.25
N TYR A 184 -20.47 24.49 5.40
CA TYR A 184 -21.28 25.17 4.37
C TYR A 184 -22.79 25.01 4.56
N ARG A 185 -23.22 24.09 5.43
CA ARG A 185 -24.63 23.92 5.79
C ARG A 185 -25.04 24.83 6.93
N ASP A 186 -26.24 25.39 6.81
CA ASP A 186 -26.87 26.13 7.90
C ASP A 186 -27.40 25.14 8.96
N LYS A 187 -26.81 25.18 10.17
CA LYS A 187 -27.22 24.34 11.30
C LYS A 187 -28.72 24.43 11.60
N ALA A 188 -29.34 25.59 11.38
CA ALA A 188 -30.76 25.80 11.64
C ALA A 188 -31.68 25.12 10.61
N LYS A 189 -31.18 24.87 9.39
CA LYS A 189 -31.94 24.23 8.31
C LYS A 189 -31.82 22.70 8.31
N GLY A 190 -31.03 22.13 9.21
CA GLY A 190 -30.81 20.69 9.31
C GLY A 190 -29.98 20.13 8.15
N GLY A 191 -30.01 18.81 7.97
CA GLY A 191 -29.32 18.12 6.88
C GLY A 191 -27.81 17.96 7.04
N ILE A 192 -27.22 18.32 8.18
CA ILE A 192 -25.82 17.99 8.47
C ILE A 192 -25.75 16.50 8.83
N ASP A 193 -24.85 15.78 8.18
CA ASP A 193 -24.59 14.36 8.45
C ASP A 193 -23.12 14.18 8.82
N TYR A 194 -22.79 14.45 10.08
CA TYR A 194 -21.42 14.32 10.58
C TYR A 194 -20.86 12.91 10.44
N SER A 195 -21.71 11.88 10.50
CA SER A 195 -21.25 10.50 10.38
C SER A 195 -20.78 10.21 8.95
N ARG A 196 -21.56 10.63 7.95
CA ARG A 196 -21.19 10.47 6.54
C ARG A 196 -20.06 11.41 6.15
N ALA A 197 -20.03 12.64 6.68
CA ALA A 197 -18.93 13.59 6.51
C ALA A 197 -17.61 13.04 7.09
N ALA A 198 -17.62 12.50 8.31
CA ALA A 198 -16.44 11.89 8.93
C ALA A 198 -15.87 10.75 8.08
N LYS A 199 -16.75 9.86 7.59
CA LYS A 199 -16.36 8.78 6.68
C LYS A 199 -15.74 9.32 5.39
N ALA A 200 -16.37 10.31 4.76
CA ALA A 200 -15.87 10.91 3.53
C ALA A 200 -14.52 11.62 3.72
N TYR A 201 -14.30 12.32 4.84
CA TYR A 201 -13.00 12.89 5.18
C TYR A 201 -11.93 11.83 5.41
N ASP A 202 -12.25 10.72 6.08
CA ASP A 202 -11.27 9.64 6.27
C ASP A 202 -10.90 8.94 4.96
N GLU A 203 -11.86 8.73 4.05
CA GLU A 203 -11.59 8.23 2.70
C GLU A 203 -10.71 9.21 1.90
N ALA A 204 -11.04 10.51 1.91
CA ALA A 204 -10.20 11.55 1.29
C ALA A 204 -8.76 11.52 1.85
N ARG A 205 -8.61 11.40 3.18
CA ARG A 205 -7.31 11.30 3.86
C ARG A 205 -6.53 10.07 3.40
N ARG A 206 -7.18 8.91 3.31
CA ARG A 206 -6.57 7.64 2.86
C ARG A 206 -6.01 7.77 1.44
N HIS A 207 -6.79 8.38 0.55
CA HIS A 207 -6.37 8.59 -0.83
C HIS A 207 -5.26 9.64 -0.97
N TYR A 208 -5.31 10.76 -0.24
CA TYR A 208 -4.21 11.72 -0.20
C TYR A 208 -2.92 11.10 0.32
N LEU A 209 -3.00 10.27 1.36
CA LEU A 209 -1.85 9.55 1.92
C LEU A 209 -1.24 8.59 0.88
N TYR A 210 -2.08 7.90 0.10
CA TYR A 210 -1.60 7.01 -0.97
C TYR A 210 -0.74 7.75 -2.00
N VAL A 211 -1.20 8.91 -2.46
CA VAL A 211 -0.43 9.76 -3.39
C VAL A 211 0.62 10.61 -2.69
N GLU A 212 0.85 10.43 -1.39
CA GLU A 212 1.77 11.22 -0.57
C GLU A 212 1.53 12.73 -0.67
N PHE A 213 0.28 13.16 -0.85
CA PHE A 213 -0.05 14.57 -0.93
C PHE A 213 0.02 15.18 0.48
N ASN A 214 1.13 15.85 0.77
CA ASN A 214 1.36 16.59 2.00
C ASN A 214 1.16 18.09 1.74
N GLY A 215 0.31 18.74 2.52
CA GLY A 215 0.09 20.19 2.49
C GLY A 215 -1.21 20.61 3.19
N PRO A 216 -1.57 21.90 3.23
CA PRO A 216 -2.65 22.45 4.03
C PRO A 216 -4.00 21.79 3.76
N ARG A 217 -4.30 21.40 2.51
CA ARG A 217 -5.55 20.69 2.19
C ARG A 217 -5.60 19.29 2.82
N TYR A 218 -4.49 18.55 2.76
CA TYR A 218 -4.38 17.26 3.48
C TYR A 218 -4.47 17.47 4.99
N ASP A 219 -3.79 18.47 5.54
CA ASP A 219 -3.82 18.78 6.97
C ASP A 219 -5.24 19.16 7.43
N GLN A 220 -5.98 19.92 6.62
CA GLN A 220 -7.39 20.25 6.87
C GLN A 220 -8.27 19.01 6.87
N VAL A 221 -8.16 18.16 5.85
CA VAL A 221 -8.91 16.89 5.76
C VAL A 221 -8.59 15.99 6.95
N LYS A 222 -7.31 15.85 7.31
CA LYS A 222 -6.84 15.06 8.45
C LYS A 222 -7.39 15.61 9.78
N ALA A 223 -7.27 16.92 10.00
CA ALA A 223 -7.76 17.57 11.20
C ALA A 223 -9.29 17.45 11.31
N ARG A 224 -10.01 17.58 10.18
CA ARG A 224 -11.46 17.50 10.18
C ARG A 224 -11.98 16.08 10.36
N ALA A 225 -11.34 15.08 9.75
CA ALA A 225 -11.60 13.67 10.00
C ALA A 225 -11.48 13.36 11.50
N ALA A 226 -10.40 13.82 12.14
CA ALA A 226 -10.18 13.62 13.58
C ALA A 226 -11.21 14.35 14.46
N ALA A 227 -11.63 15.56 14.06
CA ALA A 227 -12.62 16.34 14.80
C ALA A 227 -14.04 15.76 14.73
N LEU A 228 -14.39 15.11 13.61
CA LEU A 228 -15.70 14.49 13.39
C LEU A 228 -15.75 13.01 13.76
N ALA A 229 -14.59 12.37 13.99
CA ALA A 229 -14.53 11.01 14.49
C ALA A 229 -15.39 10.91 15.76
N PRO A 230 -16.29 9.92 15.85
CA PRO A 230 -17.14 9.78 17.02
C PRO A 230 -16.25 9.68 18.25
N LYS A 231 -16.41 10.61 19.20
CA LYS A 231 -15.87 10.42 20.54
C LYS A 231 -16.57 9.18 21.09
N GLU A 232 -15.85 8.06 21.14
CA GLU A 232 -16.26 6.88 21.90
C GLU A 232 -16.47 7.28 23.36
N SER A 233 -17.64 7.81 23.73
CA SER A 233 -18.22 7.82 25.09
C SER A 233 -19.29 8.89 25.32
N ASP A 234 -20.31 9.02 24.46
CA ASP A 234 -21.57 9.63 24.94
C ASP A 234 -22.68 8.58 24.89
N PRO A 235 -23.11 8.03 26.06
CA PRO A 235 -24.22 7.10 26.10
C PRO A 235 -25.46 7.81 25.55
N LYS A 236 -26.01 7.22 24.49
CA LYS A 236 -27.23 7.62 23.80
C LYS A 236 -28.26 8.18 24.82
N PRO A 237 -28.71 9.44 24.70
CA PRO A 237 -29.76 9.95 25.58
C PRO A 237 -30.97 9.05 25.43
N LYS A 238 -31.44 8.46 26.54
CA LYS A 238 -32.68 7.69 26.57
C LYS A 238 -33.79 8.59 26.03
N ALA A 239 -34.32 8.24 24.86
CA ALA A 239 -35.52 8.84 24.32
C ALA A 239 -36.67 8.61 25.32
N GLY A 240 -37.16 9.69 25.91
CA GLY A 240 -38.34 9.68 26.75
C GLY A 240 -39.58 9.40 25.90
N GLY A 241 -40.27 8.30 26.20
CA GLY A 241 -41.65 8.06 25.82
C GLY A 241 -42.47 7.79 27.08
N GLY A 242 -43.41 8.68 27.40
CA GLY A 242 -44.64 8.31 28.13
C GLY A 242 -45.55 7.51 27.18
N ASP A 243 -46.59 6.82 27.59
CA ASP A 243 -47.36 6.83 28.84
C ASP A 243 -48.20 5.52 28.93
N ALA A 244 -48.64 5.22 30.16
CA ALA A 244 -49.82 4.44 30.58
C ALA A 244 -50.01 2.96 30.16
N GLY A 245 -50.13 2.08 31.17
CA GLY A 245 -51.00 0.91 31.07
C GLY A 245 -50.71 -0.32 31.95
N LYS A 246 -51.02 -0.23 33.25
CA LYS A 246 -51.48 -1.29 34.20
C LYS A 246 -51.22 -2.80 33.92
N GLY A 247 -50.68 -3.49 34.94
CA GLY A 247 -51.33 -4.67 35.52
C GLY A 247 -50.45 -5.89 35.89
N GLY A 248 -50.41 -6.22 37.20
CA GLY A 248 -50.23 -7.58 37.76
C GLY A 248 -48.79 -8.08 37.92
N GLU A 249 -48.21 -8.04 39.13
CA GLU A 249 -48.27 -9.08 40.19
C GLU A 249 -47.34 -10.29 39.97
N GLY A 250 -46.38 -10.49 40.90
CA GLY A 250 -45.87 -11.83 41.25
C GLY A 250 -44.38 -11.97 41.59
N GLY A 251 -44.06 -11.98 42.89
CA GLY A 251 -43.00 -12.80 43.54
C GLY A 251 -41.53 -12.36 43.38
N GLU A 252 -40.87 -11.83 44.41
CA GLU A 252 -40.03 -12.54 45.42
C GLU A 252 -38.72 -13.14 44.87
N ALA A 253 -37.55 -13.13 45.52
CA ALA A 253 -36.94 -12.43 46.65
C ALA A 253 -35.48 -12.94 46.75
N GLY A 254 -34.54 -12.11 47.23
CA GLY A 254 -33.18 -12.49 47.65
C GLY A 254 -32.14 -11.41 47.35
N LYS A 255 -31.88 -10.40 48.20
CA LYS A 255 -30.98 -10.35 49.40
C LYS A 255 -29.62 -11.02 49.16
N GLY A 256 -28.45 -10.46 49.45
CA GLY A 256 -27.91 -9.21 50.04
C GLY A 256 -26.41 -9.13 49.67
N GLY A 257 -25.56 -8.16 50.01
CA GLY A 257 -25.59 -6.97 50.88
C GLY A 257 -24.63 -5.90 50.31
N GLU A 258 -24.77 -4.61 50.67
CA GLU A 258 -24.10 -3.92 51.81
C GLU A 258 -22.60 -4.22 51.90
N GLY A 259 -21.66 -3.27 51.90
CA GLY A 259 -21.72 -1.81 51.97
C GLY A 259 -20.27 -1.27 52.04
N GLY A 260 -20.10 0.05 51.96
CA GLY A 260 -18.81 0.75 52.14
C GLY A 260 -18.68 1.92 51.17
N GLU A 261 -19.38 3.02 51.43
CA GLU A 261 -18.89 4.22 52.13
C GLU A 261 -18.07 5.17 51.25
N ALA A 262 -18.53 6.42 51.27
CA ALA A 262 -18.09 7.52 50.44
C ALA A 262 -16.78 8.13 50.94
N GLY A 263 -15.88 8.41 50.01
CA GLY A 263 -14.74 9.31 50.19
C GLY A 263 -14.83 10.44 49.19
N ASP A 264 -15.42 11.56 49.62
CA ASP A 264 -15.29 12.87 48.99
C ASP A 264 -13.84 13.35 49.15
N GLY A 265 -13.20 13.69 48.04
CA GLY A 265 -11.78 14.02 47.98
C GLY A 265 -11.47 14.88 46.76
N GLY A 266 -11.60 16.20 46.94
CA GLY A 266 -11.17 17.19 45.96
C GLY A 266 -9.69 17.05 45.62
N GLY A 267 -9.39 16.79 44.35
CA GLY A 267 -8.05 16.75 43.79
C GLY A 267 -7.77 17.97 42.94
N GLN A 268 -6.87 18.83 43.43
CA GLN A 268 -6.27 19.97 42.74
C GLN A 268 -5.67 19.55 41.39
N GLY A 269 -5.74 20.48 40.43
CA GLY A 269 -5.08 20.37 39.13
C GLY A 269 -3.59 20.12 39.28
N GLY A 270 -3.18 18.89 39.00
CA GLY A 270 -1.78 18.53 38.75
C GLY A 270 -1.39 19.07 37.38
N GLY A 271 -0.45 20.01 37.37
CA GLY A 271 0.27 20.36 36.15
C GLY A 271 0.91 19.09 35.59
N GLU A 272 0.63 18.83 34.31
CA GLU A 272 1.24 17.78 33.51
C GLU A 272 2.75 18.00 33.53
N ALA A 273 3.44 17.30 34.44
CA ALA A 273 4.88 17.26 34.47
C ALA A 273 5.31 16.60 33.15
N ALA A 274 6.00 17.37 32.31
CA ALA A 274 6.56 16.86 31.07
C ALA A 274 7.30 15.55 31.36
N ALA A 275 6.86 14.47 30.74
CA ALA A 275 7.49 13.16 30.87
C ALA A 275 8.99 13.31 30.60
N PRO A 276 9.87 12.70 31.41
CA PRO A 276 11.31 12.78 31.20
C PRO A 276 11.62 12.32 29.78
N VAL A 277 12.33 13.16 29.02
CA VAL A 277 12.81 12.83 27.67
C VAL A 277 13.76 11.65 27.81
N VAL A 278 13.28 10.44 27.53
CA VAL A 278 14.13 9.25 27.52
C VAL A 278 15.10 9.40 26.36
N VAL A 279 16.38 9.61 26.67
CA VAL A 279 17.44 9.78 25.68
C VAL A 279 17.73 8.42 25.04
N GLY A 280 17.39 8.26 23.76
CA GLY A 280 17.74 7.07 22.98
C GLY A 280 19.26 6.94 22.77
N VAL A 281 19.74 5.71 22.63
CA VAL A 281 21.14 5.38 22.34
C VAL A 281 21.33 5.27 20.82
N SER A 282 22.29 6.00 20.26
CA SER A 282 22.68 5.86 18.85
C SER A 282 23.75 4.78 18.70
N ILE A 283 23.49 3.80 17.84
CA ILE A 283 24.36 2.67 17.55
C ILE A 283 24.95 2.87 16.15
N PRO A 284 26.29 2.98 16.01
CA PRO A 284 26.91 2.94 14.69
C PRO A 284 26.74 1.54 14.09
N MET A 285 26.30 1.49 12.84
CA MET A 285 26.07 0.25 12.11
C MET A 285 27.16 0.06 11.07
N THR A 286 27.70 -1.15 10.97
CA THR A 286 28.79 -1.52 10.04
C THR A 286 28.24 -2.39 8.93
N PHE A 287 28.53 -2.04 7.68
CA PHE A 287 28.12 -2.84 6.53
C PHE A 287 28.68 -4.26 6.57
N GLN A 288 27.82 -5.21 6.27
CA GLN A 288 28.16 -6.60 6.03
C GLN A 288 27.21 -7.17 4.98
N MET A 289 27.74 -7.94 4.05
CA MET A 289 26.92 -8.58 3.03
C MET A 289 26.52 -10.00 3.46
N VAL A 290 25.31 -10.40 3.11
CA VAL A 290 24.77 -11.75 3.36
C VAL A 290 25.00 -12.60 2.11
N GLU A 291 26.11 -13.33 2.07
CA GLU A 291 26.49 -14.12 0.89
C GLU A 291 25.67 -15.39 0.68
N LYS A 292 25.07 -15.92 1.75
CA LYS A 292 24.27 -17.15 1.74
C LYS A 292 22.81 -16.80 1.96
N LEU A 293 21.96 -17.13 0.98
CA LEU A 293 20.52 -16.84 1.05
C LEU A 293 19.81 -17.57 2.19
N ASP A 294 20.31 -18.76 2.56
CA ASP A 294 19.81 -19.56 3.67
C ASP A 294 20.45 -19.20 5.02
N ALA A 295 21.27 -18.14 5.08
CA ALA A 295 21.82 -17.66 6.34
C ALA A 295 20.72 -17.23 7.32
N PHE A 296 19.64 -16.67 6.77
CA PHE A 296 18.45 -16.24 7.49
C PHE A 296 17.18 -16.61 6.72
N GLU A 297 16.17 -17.09 7.44
CA GLU A 297 14.80 -17.13 6.94
C GLU A 297 14.30 -15.67 6.89
N ARG A 298 13.99 -15.15 5.69
CA ARG A 298 13.56 -13.75 5.49
C ARG A 298 12.06 -13.71 5.13
N PRO A 299 11.28 -12.74 5.65
CA PRO A 299 9.86 -12.58 5.34
C PRO A 299 9.66 -12.00 3.93
N HIS A 300 10.16 -12.70 2.92
CA HIS A 300 10.18 -12.23 1.54
C HIS A 300 9.91 -13.37 0.54
N PHE A 301 9.08 -13.09 -0.47
CA PHE A 301 8.67 -14.11 -1.45
C PHE A 301 9.82 -14.57 -2.36
N MET A 302 10.78 -13.67 -2.65
CA MET A 302 11.75 -13.84 -3.74
C MET A 302 13.17 -14.18 -3.27
N PHE A 303 13.50 -14.03 -1.98
CA PHE A 303 14.90 -14.11 -1.52
C PHE A 303 15.33 -15.51 -1.10
N ASP A 304 15.24 -16.44 -2.04
CA ASP A 304 15.73 -17.81 -1.91
C ASP A 304 16.36 -18.34 -3.20
N ASP A 305 16.60 -19.65 -3.28
CA ASP A 305 17.32 -20.28 -4.37
C ASP A 305 16.63 -20.20 -5.76
N ILE A 306 15.37 -19.75 -5.83
CA ILE A 306 14.61 -19.63 -7.09
C ILE A 306 14.95 -18.30 -7.75
N TYR A 307 16.13 -18.21 -8.37
CA TYR A 307 16.61 -16.94 -8.96
C TYR A 307 15.74 -16.43 -10.10
N GLN A 308 14.89 -17.26 -10.69
CA GLN A 308 13.95 -16.83 -11.72
C GLN A 308 12.87 -15.89 -11.16
N LEU A 309 12.74 -15.81 -9.83
CA LEU A 309 11.90 -14.85 -9.11
C LEU A 309 12.66 -13.60 -8.67
N TRP A 310 13.99 -13.58 -8.78
CA TRP A 310 14.78 -12.41 -8.44
C TRP A 310 14.58 -11.30 -9.47
N ARG A 311 15.00 -10.09 -9.13
CA ARG A 311 14.81 -8.93 -10.00
C ARG A 311 15.72 -9.04 -11.24
N PRO A 312 15.17 -9.09 -12.47
CA PRO A 312 16.00 -9.19 -13.66
C PRO A 312 16.46 -7.82 -14.14
N ILE A 313 17.72 -7.71 -14.55
CA ILE A 313 18.24 -6.59 -15.36
C ILE A 313 18.51 -7.13 -16.75
N GLN A 314 17.78 -6.61 -17.73
CA GLN A 314 17.79 -7.10 -19.11
C GLN A 314 18.74 -6.26 -19.97
N PHE A 315 19.72 -6.93 -20.56
CA PHE A 315 20.69 -6.38 -21.50
C PHE A 315 20.32 -6.77 -22.92
N GLY A 316 20.58 -5.86 -23.85
CA GLY A 316 20.52 -6.14 -25.28
C GLY A 316 21.85 -6.72 -25.75
N GLU A 317 22.31 -6.26 -26.91
CA GLU A 317 23.58 -6.66 -27.52
C GLU A 317 24.80 -6.23 -26.67
N ASN A 318 25.99 -6.73 -27.04
CA ASN A 318 27.26 -6.32 -26.43
C ASN A 318 27.43 -4.80 -26.54
N GLY A 319 27.94 -4.18 -25.48
CA GLY A 319 28.05 -2.73 -25.32
C GLY A 319 26.81 -2.09 -24.67
N SER A 320 25.69 -2.82 -24.51
CA SER A 320 24.51 -2.29 -23.84
C SER A 320 24.78 -1.93 -22.38
N VAL A 321 24.27 -0.78 -21.97
CA VAL A 321 24.36 -0.27 -20.61
C VAL A 321 22.97 -0.27 -19.98
N GLN A 322 22.87 -0.76 -18.76
CA GLN A 322 21.65 -0.74 -17.96
C GLN A 322 21.93 -0.12 -16.60
N THR A 323 20.89 0.49 -16.01
CA THR A 323 20.89 0.93 -14.62
C THR A 323 19.96 0.05 -13.79
N LEU A 324 20.21 0.02 -12.49
CA LEU A 324 19.23 -0.46 -11.53
C LEU A 324 18.12 0.58 -11.39
N LYS A 325 17.06 0.42 -12.20
CA LYS A 325 15.94 1.37 -12.31
C LYS A 325 15.09 1.47 -11.04
N ASP A 326 15.11 0.43 -10.22
CA ASP A 326 14.21 0.30 -9.06
C ASP A 326 14.80 0.87 -7.76
N ILE A 327 16.03 1.39 -7.79
CA ILE A 327 16.64 2.08 -6.65
C ILE A 327 16.41 3.59 -6.82
N SER A 328 15.14 4.01 -6.78
CA SER A 328 14.74 5.40 -7.02
C SER A 328 15.40 6.41 -6.06
N THR A 329 15.84 5.95 -4.91
CA THR A 329 16.49 6.71 -3.83
C THR A 329 18.00 6.92 -4.04
N VAL A 330 18.62 6.25 -5.01
CA VAL A 330 20.06 6.32 -5.26
C VAL A 330 20.33 7.03 -6.58
N THR A 331 20.78 8.28 -6.46
CA THR A 331 21.27 9.07 -7.59
C THR A 331 22.71 9.51 -7.32
N PRO A 332 23.66 9.21 -8.23
CA PRO A 332 23.54 8.34 -9.41
C PRO A 332 23.30 6.86 -9.06
N SER A 333 22.56 6.13 -9.90
CA SER A 333 22.34 4.66 -9.76
C SER A 333 23.46 3.88 -10.47
N PRO A 334 23.88 2.72 -9.93
CA PRO A 334 24.91 1.87 -10.53
C PRO A 334 24.58 1.51 -11.98
N LYS A 335 25.59 1.58 -12.85
CA LYS A 335 25.48 1.16 -14.24
C LYS A 335 26.22 -0.15 -14.46
N PHE A 336 25.65 -0.96 -15.34
CA PHE A 336 26.17 -2.24 -15.76
C PHE A 336 26.37 -2.19 -17.26
N ARG A 337 27.52 -2.63 -17.75
CA ARG A 337 27.82 -2.72 -19.18
C ARG A 337 28.04 -4.16 -19.57
N ARG A 338 27.30 -4.62 -20.58
CA ARG A 338 27.59 -5.89 -21.26
C ARG A 338 28.86 -5.73 -22.09
N VAL A 339 29.93 -6.46 -21.78
CA VAL A 339 31.16 -6.41 -22.58
C VAL A 339 31.14 -7.52 -23.63
N THR A 340 30.86 -8.75 -23.19
CA THR A 340 30.80 -9.93 -24.05
C THR A 340 29.62 -10.83 -23.63
N GLY A 341 29.47 -11.99 -24.26
CA GLY A 341 28.56 -13.04 -23.77
C GLY A 341 28.98 -13.66 -22.43
N ALA A 342 30.22 -13.41 -21.96
CA ALA A 342 30.81 -14.00 -20.77
C ALA A 342 31.22 -12.99 -19.67
N GLN A 343 31.07 -11.68 -19.93
CA GLN A 343 31.59 -10.64 -19.04
C GLN A 343 30.72 -9.37 -19.01
N TYR A 344 30.56 -8.84 -17.81
CA TYR A 344 30.05 -7.49 -17.55
C TYR A 344 31.11 -6.64 -16.85
N GLU A 345 30.90 -5.34 -16.89
CA GLU A 345 31.58 -4.40 -16.02
C GLU A 345 30.56 -3.54 -15.27
N ILE A 346 30.94 -3.11 -14.07
CA ILE A 346 30.13 -2.27 -13.20
C ILE A 346 30.82 -0.92 -13.04
N ASP A 347 30.04 0.15 -13.19
CA ASP A 347 30.39 1.51 -12.78
C ASP A 347 30.17 1.61 -11.26
N ALA A 348 31.13 1.08 -10.49
CA ALA A 348 31.02 0.93 -9.05
C ALA A 348 31.25 2.25 -8.29
N GLU A 349 32.01 3.17 -8.89
CA GLU A 349 32.29 4.49 -8.32
C GLU A 349 31.27 5.55 -8.77
N LEU A 350 30.38 5.19 -9.69
CA LEU A 350 29.31 6.03 -10.24
C LEU A 350 29.85 7.26 -10.98
N ASP A 351 31.06 7.17 -11.51
CA ASP A 351 31.77 8.21 -12.25
C ASP A 351 31.62 8.05 -13.78
N GLY A 352 30.99 6.96 -14.22
CA GLY A 352 30.82 6.62 -15.63
C GLY A 352 31.92 5.71 -16.19
N ASN A 353 32.93 5.37 -15.40
CA ASN A 353 33.99 4.44 -15.76
C ASN A 353 33.62 3.02 -15.31
N PHE A 354 33.66 2.08 -16.25
CA PHE A 354 33.31 0.68 -16.03
C PHE A 354 34.58 -0.10 -15.67
N GLU A 355 34.91 -0.12 -14.37
CA GLU A 355 36.23 -0.56 -13.89
C GLU A 355 36.22 -1.92 -13.20
N GLN A 356 35.05 -2.39 -12.74
CA GLN A 356 34.92 -3.66 -12.04
C GLN A 356 34.42 -4.76 -12.99
N PRO A 357 35.31 -5.61 -13.55
CA PRO A 357 34.89 -6.74 -14.36
C PRO A 357 34.21 -7.80 -13.48
N VAL A 358 33.14 -8.40 -14.00
CA VAL A 358 32.46 -9.50 -13.34
C VAL A 358 32.21 -10.64 -14.32
N SER A 359 32.71 -11.82 -13.96
CA SER A 359 32.58 -13.03 -14.77
C SER A 359 31.20 -13.65 -14.66
N ILE A 360 30.67 -14.04 -15.81
CA ILE A 360 29.40 -14.77 -15.90
C ILE A 360 29.67 -16.26 -15.72
N THR A 361 29.44 -16.79 -14.52
CA THR A 361 29.75 -18.20 -14.20
C THR A 361 28.52 -19.06 -13.89
N GLY A 362 27.32 -18.46 -13.85
CA GLY A 362 26.10 -19.12 -13.34
C GLY A 362 26.09 -19.36 -11.82
N ASN A 363 27.23 -19.15 -11.15
CA ASN A 363 27.30 -19.10 -9.70
C ASN A 363 26.86 -17.71 -9.21
N ARG A 364 26.30 -17.68 -8.00
CA ARG A 364 25.99 -16.43 -7.33
C ARG A 364 27.27 -15.68 -7.04
N GLN A 365 27.32 -14.42 -7.46
CA GLN A 365 28.44 -13.54 -7.23
C GLN A 365 27.98 -12.36 -6.38
N PRO A 366 28.71 -12.02 -5.31
CA PRO A 366 28.46 -10.80 -4.60
C PRO A 366 28.98 -9.58 -5.36
N VAL A 367 28.25 -8.48 -5.24
CA VAL A 367 28.65 -7.17 -5.75
C VAL A 367 28.45 -6.15 -4.64
N THR A 368 29.47 -5.34 -4.40
CA THR A 368 29.45 -4.26 -3.40
C THR A 368 30.02 -2.98 -4.01
N PHE A 369 29.45 -1.84 -3.64
CA PHE A 369 29.92 -0.52 -4.05
C PHE A 369 29.38 0.55 -3.08
N THR A 370 29.77 1.81 -3.31
CA THR A 370 29.28 2.94 -2.52
C THR A 370 28.15 3.65 -3.28
N VAL A 371 27.03 3.91 -2.61
CA VAL A 371 25.92 4.69 -3.15
C VAL A 371 25.82 6.05 -2.48
N GLY A 372 25.34 7.06 -3.21
CA GLY A 372 25.26 8.44 -2.73
C GLY A 372 26.61 9.16 -2.76
N THR A 373 26.60 10.44 -2.40
CA THR A 373 27.78 11.31 -2.38
C THR A 373 27.85 12.12 -1.08
N GLY A 374 29.04 12.56 -0.69
CA GLY A 374 29.26 13.35 0.54
C GLY A 374 28.66 12.67 1.77
N ASP A 375 27.85 13.39 2.55
CA ASP A 375 27.22 12.90 3.78
C ASP A 375 26.12 11.84 3.55
N THR A 376 25.77 11.55 2.29
CA THR A 376 24.82 10.49 1.92
C THR A 376 25.50 9.23 1.42
N ALA A 377 26.84 9.27 1.27
CA ALA A 377 27.64 8.15 0.81
C ALA A 377 27.59 6.99 1.81
N ARG A 378 27.33 5.78 1.31
CA ARG A 378 27.23 4.57 2.14
C ARG A 378 27.50 3.31 1.33
N PRO A 379 28.09 2.27 1.93
CA PRO A 379 28.28 0.98 1.28
C PRO A 379 26.93 0.28 1.05
N TRP A 380 26.83 -0.44 -0.06
CA TRP A 380 25.67 -1.22 -0.44
C TRP A 380 26.08 -2.42 -1.31
N GLY A 381 25.17 -3.36 -1.54
CA GLY A 381 25.46 -4.54 -2.36
C GLY A 381 24.32 -5.52 -2.52
N PHE A 382 24.52 -6.49 -3.40
CA PHE A 382 23.54 -7.53 -3.71
C PHE A 382 24.24 -8.79 -4.22
N LEU A 383 23.50 -9.90 -4.26
CA LEU A 383 23.91 -11.08 -5.01
C LEU A 383 23.35 -10.99 -6.41
N PHE A 384 24.11 -11.43 -7.40
CA PHE A 384 23.56 -11.67 -8.72
C PHE A 384 23.95 -13.04 -9.29
N THR A 385 23.17 -13.49 -10.26
CA THR A 385 23.45 -14.67 -11.07
C THR A 385 22.94 -14.45 -12.50
N ILE A 386 23.19 -15.39 -13.39
CA ILE A 386 22.57 -15.46 -14.72
C ILE A 386 21.66 -16.68 -14.82
N GLY A 387 20.80 -16.70 -15.82
CA GLY A 387 20.03 -17.89 -16.16
C GLY A 387 20.89 -18.93 -16.88
N LEU A 388 20.36 -20.14 -17.00
CA LEU A 388 21.06 -21.29 -17.58
C LEU A 388 20.47 -21.68 -18.94
N GLU A 389 21.28 -22.32 -19.79
CA GLU A 389 20.80 -22.78 -21.10
C GLU A 389 19.67 -23.82 -20.98
N LYS A 390 19.69 -24.60 -19.90
CA LYS A 390 18.65 -25.56 -19.52
C LYS A 390 18.23 -25.24 -18.09
N ASP A 391 17.12 -24.55 -17.99
CA ASP A 391 16.57 -24.04 -16.74
C ASP A 391 15.15 -24.57 -16.54
N ILE A 392 14.60 -24.41 -15.34
CA ILE A 392 13.21 -24.78 -15.03
C ILE A 392 12.47 -23.55 -14.50
N TYR A 393 11.42 -23.14 -15.20
CA TYR A 393 10.51 -22.09 -14.77
C TYR A 393 9.11 -22.68 -14.60
N GLN A 394 8.61 -22.73 -13.36
CA GLN A 394 7.32 -23.32 -13.02
C GLN A 394 7.09 -24.74 -13.56
N GLY A 395 8.14 -25.57 -13.54
CA GLY A 395 8.09 -26.95 -14.06
C GLY A 395 8.31 -27.07 -15.57
N LEU A 396 8.39 -25.96 -16.32
CA LEU A 396 8.74 -25.97 -17.74
C LEU A 396 10.23 -25.80 -17.95
N GLN A 397 10.79 -26.60 -18.86
CA GLN A 397 12.18 -26.41 -19.28
C GLN A 397 12.28 -25.18 -20.19
N VAL A 398 13.11 -24.21 -19.83
CA VAL A 398 13.32 -22.97 -20.56
C VAL A 398 14.81 -22.69 -20.77
N HIS A 399 15.13 -21.82 -21.73
CA HIS A 399 16.48 -21.30 -21.94
C HIS A 399 16.55 -19.88 -21.37
N LEU A 400 17.21 -19.71 -20.22
CA LEU A 400 17.47 -18.40 -19.61
C LEU A 400 18.94 -18.00 -19.72
N GLY A 401 19.72 -18.79 -20.47
CA GLY A 401 21.14 -18.56 -20.70
C GLY A 401 21.41 -17.30 -21.52
N PRO A 402 22.67 -16.83 -21.54
CA PRO A 402 23.09 -15.76 -22.42
C PRO A 402 22.84 -16.07 -23.89
N ALA A 403 22.27 -15.11 -24.62
CA ALA A 403 22.16 -15.12 -26.08
C ALA A 403 22.80 -13.85 -26.66
N ASP A 404 23.19 -13.88 -27.94
CA ASP A 404 23.89 -12.76 -28.60
C ASP A 404 23.11 -11.43 -28.48
N LYS A 405 21.78 -11.50 -28.58
CA LYS A 405 20.89 -10.33 -28.57
C LYS A 405 20.29 -10.01 -27.20
N GLN A 406 20.42 -10.92 -26.23
CA GLN A 406 19.77 -10.76 -24.94
C GLN A 406 20.54 -11.48 -23.83
N LEU A 407 20.69 -10.81 -22.68
CA LEU A 407 20.98 -11.48 -21.42
C LEU A 407 20.10 -10.88 -20.32
N SER A 408 19.69 -11.71 -19.36
CA SER A 408 19.25 -11.21 -18.05
C SER A 408 20.25 -11.59 -16.97
N ILE A 409 20.63 -10.64 -16.12
CA ILE A 409 21.19 -10.95 -14.80
C ILE A 409 20.06 -10.84 -13.78
N TYR A 410 20.10 -11.69 -12.75
CA TYR A 410 19.08 -11.79 -11.72
C TYR A 410 19.70 -11.33 -10.40
N THR A 411 19.11 -10.33 -9.73
CA THR A 411 19.66 -9.72 -8.52
C THR A 411 18.78 -9.97 -7.29
N CYS A 412 19.44 -10.27 -6.17
CA CYS A 412 18.79 -10.50 -4.88
C CYS A 412 19.43 -9.62 -3.81
N ALA A 413 18.58 -8.98 -3.00
CA ALA A 413 18.98 -8.23 -1.82
C ALA A 413 19.93 -9.05 -0.93
N ALA A 414 21.08 -8.47 -0.61
CA ALA A 414 22.06 -9.06 0.30
C ALA A 414 22.82 -8.03 1.15
N ALA A 415 22.57 -6.73 0.95
CA ALA A 415 23.13 -5.69 1.79
C ALA A 415 22.55 -5.77 3.19
N SER A 416 23.41 -5.61 4.20
CA SER A 416 22.98 -5.44 5.58
C SER A 416 23.95 -4.55 6.35
N VAL A 417 23.49 -4.02 7.47
CA VAL A 417 24.32 -3.31 8.43
C VAL A 417 24.16 -3.93 9.81
N VAL A 418 25.22 -3.90 10.60
CA VAL A 418 25.33 -4.63 11.87
C VAL A 418 25.84 -3.73 12.97
N GLY A 419 25.14 -3.74 14.11
CA GLY A 419 25.54 -3.00 15.31
C GLY A 419 25.29 -3.82 16.58
N LYS A 420 25.61 -3.24 17.74
CA LYS A 420 25.37 -3.84 19.05
C LYS A 420 24.59 -2.91 19.96
N PHE A 421 23.51 -3.40 20.55
CA PHE A 421 22.78 -2.76 21.63
C PHE A 421 23.02 -3.54 22.92
N GLY A 422 23.92 -3.03 23.77
CA GLY A 422 24.48 -3.82 24.86
C GLY A 422 25.21 -5.05 24.30
N GLU A 423 24.79 -6.25 24.72
CA GLU A 423 25.34 -7.52 24.22
C GLU A 423 24.57 -8.06 23.00
N THR A 424 23.40 -7.50 22.70
CA THR A 424 22.54 -7.96 21.60
C THR A 424 23.04 -7.42 20.28
N GLN A 425 23.41 -8.31 19.36
CA GLN A 425 23.69 -7.94 17.98
C GLN A 425 22.39 -7.60 17.25
N LEU A 426 22.38 -6.51 16.49
CA LEU A 426 21.30 -6.14 15.59
C LEU A 426 21.85 -6.15 14.16
N ARG A 427 21.17 -6.82 13.24
CA ARG A 427 21.45 -6.78 11.80
C ARG A 427 20.21 -6.30 11.08
N VAL A 428 20.33 -5.22 10.33
CA VAL A 428 19.26 -4.69 9.46
C VAL A 428 19.60 -5.04 8.03
N LEU A 429 18.69 -5.73 7.34
CA LEU A 429 18.83 -6.15 5.95
C LEU A 429 17.98 -5.23 5.08
N ASP A 430 18.60 -4.72 4.01
CA ASP A 430 17.91 -3.94 2.98
C ASP A 430 17.25 -4.90 2.00
N ASP A 431 16.07 -5.36 2.38
CA ASP A 431 15.27 -6.36 1.69
C ASP A 431 14.29 -5.69 0.73
N ASN A 432 13.95 -4.40 0.90
CA ASN A 432 13.19 -3.65 -0.10
C ASN A 432 14.07 -3.17 -1.28
N PHE A 433 15.39 -3.33 -1.18
CA PHE A 433 16.39 -3.06 -2.23
C PHE A 433 16.50 -1.58 -2.59
N ASN A 434 16.32 -0.69 -1.62
CA ASN A 434 16.32 0.76 -1.83
C ASN A 434 17.59 1.46 -1.29
N ALA A 435 18.56 0.69 -0.82
CA ALA A 435 19.81 1.16 -0.22
C ALA A 435 19.62 2.08 0.99
N VAL A 436 18.52 1.94 1.73
CA VAL A 436 18.27 2.60 3.01
C VAL A 436 17.96 1.50 4.01
N TYR A 437 18.83 1.29 5.00
CA TYR A 437 18.65 0.18 5.95
C TYR A 437 17.60 0.53 7.00
N GLY A 438 16.52 -0.25 7.05
CA GLY A 438 15.40 -0.07 7.97
C GLY A 438 14.37 0.93 7.43
N ASP A 439 14.13 0.93 6.12
CA ASP A 439 13.07 1.75 5.53
C ASP A 439 11.71 1.03 5.50
N GLY A 440 10.65 1.79 5.27
CA GLY A 440 9.31 1.27 5.10
C GLY A 440 9.16 0.33 3.89
N PRO A 441 8.07 -0.45 3.83
CA PRO A 441 7.82 -1.33 2.70
C PRO A 441 7.55 -0.55 1.41
N GLN A 442 8.07 -1.06 0.30
CA GLN A 442 7.71 -0.66 -1.05
C GLN A 442 6.69 -1.64 -1.63
N LEU A 443 5.74 -1.14 -2.42
CA LEU A 443 4.67 -1.96 -3.00
C LEU A 443 4.89 -2.10 -4.50
N TRP A 444 4.96 -3.35 -4.97
CA TRP A 444 5.30 -3.64 -6.36
C TRP A 444 4.28 -4.55 -7.03
N PRO A 445 3.88 -4.26 -8.29
CA PRO A 445 3.20 -5.22 -9.12
C PRO A 445 4.19 -6.28 -9.63
N TYR A 446 3.74 -7.52 -9.68
CA TYR A 446 4.48 -8.71 -10.12
C TYR A 446 3.55 -9.61 -10.91
N TRP A 447 4.15 -10.46 -11.75
CA TRP A 447 3.41 -11.52 -12.42
C TRP A 447 2.75 -12.48 -11.43
N GLY A 448 1.57 -12.94 -11.82
CA GLY A 448 0.75 -13.86 -11.03
C GLY A 448 -0.10 -13.21 -9.95
N MET A 449 -0.14 -11.88 -9.88
CA MET A 449 -1.10 -11.15 -9.04
C MET A 449 -2.31 -10.69 -9.86
N SER A 450 -3.44 -10.55 -9.19
CA SER A 450 -4.62 -9.87 -9.75
C SER A 450 -4.33 -8.39 -10.04
N ASP A 451 -5.07 -7.82 -10.99
CA ASP A 451 -4.94 -6.40 -11.36
C ASP A 451 -5.07 -5.49 -10.12
N GLY A 452 -4.17 -4.51 -10.02
CA GLY A 452 -4.11 -3.55 -8.91
C GLY A 452 -3.58 -4.12 -7.59
N ALA A 453 -3.38 -5.43 -7.47
CA ALA A 453 -2.71 -6.01 -6.30
C ALA A 453 -1.20 -5.73 -6.36
N THR A 454 -0.60 -5.56 -5.18
CA THR A 454 0.84 -5.32 -5.02
C THR A 454 1.39 -6.22 -3.93
N GLN A 455 2.63 -6.65 -4.12
CA GLN A 455 3.40 -7.35 -3.10
C GLN A 455 4.23 -6.31 -2.33
N PRO A 456 4.22 -6.34 -0.99
CA PRO A 456 5.17 -5.57 -0.22
C PRO A 456 6.56 -6.21 -0.26
N GLU A 457 7.57 -5.39 -0.50
CA GLU A 457 8.97 -5.68 -0.23
C GLU A 457 9.43 -4.77 0.89
N MET A 458 9.98 -5.34 1.95
CA MET A 458 10.28 -4.63 3.19
C MET A 458 11.61 -5.06 3.72
N ASP A 459 12.29 -4.14 4.40
CA ASP A 459 13.47 -4.44 5.18
C ASP A 459 13.17 -5.43 6.31
N SER A 460 14.22 -6.10 6.77
CA SER A 460 14.12 -7.05 7.86
C SER A 460 15.21 -6.85 8.90
N ILE A 461 14.98 -7.32 10.12
CA ILE A 461 15.92 -7.25 11.24
C ILE A 461 16.15 -8.63 11.85
N VAL A 462 17.42 -8.97 12.09
CA VAL A 462 17.83 -10.13 12.87
C VAL A 462 18.31 -9.66 14.24
N VAL A 463 17.76 -10.25 15.29
CA VAL A 463 18.05 -9.91 16.68
C VAL A 463 18.86 -11.04 17.32
N GLY A 464 20.05 -10.71 17.84
CA GLY A 464 20.94 -11.66 18.47
C GLY A 464 21.41 -12.76 17.51
N ALA A 465 21.27 -14.01 17.94
CA ALA A 465 21.69 -15.20 17.20
C ALA A 465 20.54 -15.84 16.39
N GLU A 466 19.40 -15.15 16.24
CA GLU A 466 18.24 -15.69 15.54
C GLU A 466 18.57 -16.00 14.06
N LYS A 467 18.01 -17.11 13.57
CA LYS A 467 18.05 -17.49 12.15
C LYS A 467 16.85 -16.97 11.38
N ARG A 468 15.82 -16.50 12.06
CA ARG A 468 14.62 -15.93 11.49
C ARG A 468 14.73 -14.41 11.54
N ALA A 469 14.75 -13.77 10.38
CA ALA A 469 14.61 -12.33 10.31
C ALA A 469 13.15 -11.95 10.57
N ARG A 470 12.96 -10.82 11.24
CA ARG A 470 11.65 -10.23 11.52
C ARG A 470 11.43 -9.08 10.54
N PRO A 471 10.19 -8.76 10.15
CA PRO A 471 9.88 -7.51 9.46
C PRO A 471 10.53 -6.32 10.17
N TRP A 472 11.16 -5.42 9.43
CA TRP A 472 11.61 -4.16 9.99
C TRP A 472 10.40 -3.42 10.60
N SER A 473 10.57 -2.91 11.81
CA SER A 473 9.50 -2.26 12.57
C SER A 473 10.06 -1.15 13.42
N GLU A 474 9.29 -0.08 13.55
CA GLU A 474 9.58 1.00 14.49
C GLU A 474 9.57 0.48 15.93
N TYR A 475 8.65 -0.40 16.32
CA TYR A 475 8.62 -0.99 17.66
C TYR A 475 9.06 -2.45 17.62
N VAL A 476 10.08 -2.79 18.39
CA VAL A 476 10.65 -4.14 18.44
C VAL A 476 10.87 -4.62 19.87
N ASN A 477 10.68 -5.93 20.08
CA ASN A 477 11.05 -6.57 21.34
C ASN A 477 12.51 -7.04 21.27
N LEU A 478 13.37 -6.42 22.08
CA LEU A 478 14.78 -6.77 22.26
C LEU A 478 14.96 -7.32 23.68
N GLY A 479 15.20 -8.63 23.79
CA GLY A 479 15.47 -9.28 25.09
C GLY A 479 14.33 -9.18 26.09
N GLY A 480 13.07 -9.26 25.63
CA GLY A 480 11.88 -9.20 26.48
C GLY A 480 11.37 -7.78 26.75
N LYS A 481 12.04 -6.74 26.23
CA LYS A 481 11.66 -5.33 26.42
C LYS A 481 11.40 -4.64 25.08
N TRP A 482 10.38 -3.80 25.05
CA TRP A 482 10.03 -3.02 23.87
C TRP A 482 10.91 -1.79 23.73
N HIS A 483 11.34 -1.54 22.49
CA HIS A 483 12.13 -0.39 22.11
C HIS A 483 11.55 0.21 20.83
N GLN A 484 11.62 1.53 20.74
CA GLN A 484 11.40 2.27 19.51
C GLN A 484 12.73 2.42 18.78
N LEU A 485 12.75 2.06 17.50
CA LEU A 485 13.86 2.20 16.58
C LEU A 485 13.62 3.39 15.66
N ALA A 486 14.66 4.16 15.40
CA ALA A 486 14.66 5.16 14.35
C ALA A 486 15.96 5.07 13.53
N ILE A 487 15.82 5.15 12.22
CA ILE A 487 16.98 5.17 11.32
C ILE A 487 17.54 6.58 11.23
N GLU A 488 18.86 6.69 11.27
CA GLU A 488 19.61 7.92 11.03
C GLU A 488 20.66 7.62 9.95
N LYS A 489 21.02 8.63 9.14
CA LYS A 489 22.03 8.50 8.08
C LYS A 489 21.80 7.26 7.19
N PHE A 490 20.58 7.14 6.67
CA PHE A 490 20.16 6.02 5.81
C PHE A 490 20.34 4.63 6.45
N GLY A 491 20.22 4.55 7.78
CA GLY A 491 20.32 3.31 8.55
C GLY A 491 21.75 2.92 8.95
N THR A 492 22.77 3.70 8.56
CA THR A 492 24.14 3.50 9.06
C THR A 492 24.31 3.92 10.52
N VAL A 493 23.31 4.62 11.08
CA VAL A 493 23.15 4.84 12.51
C VAL A 493 21.75 4.42 12.91
N LEU A 494 21.63 3.61 13.97
CA LEU A 494 20.37 3.16 14.51
C LEU A 494 20.15 3.77 15.90
N LYS A 495 19.10 4.56 16.07
CA LYS A 495 18.71 5.09 17.38
C LYS A 495 17.74 4.12 18.04
N VAL A 496 18.04 3.74 19.28
CA VAL A 496 17.24 2.80 20.09
C VAL A 496 16.79 3.50 21.36
N ALA A 497 15.49 3.64 21.55
CA ALA A 497 14.89 4.21 22.76
C ALA A 497 14.00 3.17 23.45
N PRO A 498 14.04 3.04 24.80
CA PRO A 498 13.05 2.26 25.53
C PRO A 498 11.62 2.73 25.20
N ALA A 499 10.70 1.79 25.04
CA ALA A 499 9.29 2.09 24.79
C ALA A 499 8.42 1.43 25.86
N GLU A 500 7.57 2.22 26.51
CA GLU A 500 6.56 1.71 27.43
C GLU A 500 5.35 1.25 26.63
N VAL A 501 5.23 -0.07 26.45
CA VAL A 501 4.19 -0.69 25.65
C VAL A 501 3.44 -1.71 26.47
N THR A 502 2.13 -1.52 26.63
CA THR A 502 1.24 -2.58 27.09
C THR A 502 0.99 -3.55 25.96
N THR A 503 1.09 -4.85 26.22
CA THR A 503 0.96 -5.89 25.18
C THR A 503 -0.27 -6.75 25.37
N GLY A 504 -0.81 -7.25 24.26
CA GLY A 504 -1.67 -8.43 24.22
C GLY A 504 -0.99 -9.58 23.49
N THR A 505 -1.69 -10.69 23.30
CA THR A 505 -1.21 -11.85 22.52
C THR A 505 -2.04 -11.97 21.25
N VAL A 506 -1.38 -12.14 20.10
CA VAL A 506 -2.05 -12.47 18.84
C VAL A 506 -1.76 -13.92 18.47
N LYS A 507 -2.81 -14.72 18.29
CA LYS A 507 -2.72 -16.10 17.80
C LYS A 507 -3.20 -16.21 16.36
N LEU A 508 -2.46 -16.98 15.57
CA LEU A 508 -2.88 -17.40 14.25
C LEU A 508 -3.65 -18.71 14.34
N ASP A 509 -4.93 -18.69 13.95
CA ASP A 509 -5.77 -19.86 13.68
C ASP A 509 -5.89 -20.03 12.16
N PHE A 510 -4.85 -20.60 11.57
CA PHE A 510 -4.82 -20.90 10.13
C PHE A 510 -5.30 -22.32 9.86
N LYS A 511 -6.23 -22.46 8.91
CA LYS A 511 -6.70 -23.76 8.40
C LYS A 511 -6.28 -23.95 6.95
N GLY A 512 -5.52 -25.00 6.69
CA GLY A 512 -5.15 -25.37 5.33
C GLY A 512 -4.07 -26.45 5.31
N PRO A 513 -3.76 -27.02 4.13
CA PRO A 513 -2.79 -28.11 4.02
C PRO A 513 -1.33 -27.70 4.30
N VAL A 514 -1.03 -26.40 4.20
CA VAL A 514 0.31 -25.82 4.39
C VAL A 514 0.19 -24.67 5.38
N TRP A 515 0.96 -24.72 6.46
CA TRP A 515 1.05 -23.62 7.42
C TRP A 515 1.82 -22.44 6.82
N PRO A 516 1.45 -21.18 7.07
CA PRO A 516 2.21 -20.03 6.59
C PRO A 516 3.66 -20.05 7.07
N SER A 517 4.60 -19.89 6.14
CA SER A 517 6.00 -19.63 6.50
C SER A 517 6.13 -18.26 7.15
N TRP A 518 5.28 -17.30 6.78
CA TRP A 518 5.21 -15.94 7.33
C TRP A 518 3.77 -15.45 7.32
N LEU A 519 3.38 -14.66 8.31
CA LEU A 519 2.15 -13.88 8.24
C LEU A 519 2.32 -12.58 9.02
N VAL A 520 2.44 -11.48 8.30
CA VAL A 520 2.78 -10.17 8.83
C VAL A 520 1.52 -9.32 9.00
N LEU A 521 1.35 -8.78 10.20
CA LEU A 521 0.36 -7.76 10.50
C LEU A 521 1.02 -6.38 10.52
N LYS A 522 0.29 -5.34 10.10
CA LYS A 522 0.68 -3.93 10.19
C LYS A 522 -0.15 -3.23 11.27
N GLY A 523 0.50 -2.48 12.14
CA GLY A 523 -0.17 -1.65 13.15
C GLY A 523 -0.86 -0.42 12.53
N SER A 524 -1.74 0.22 13.29
CA SER A 524 -2.38 1.49 12.93
C SER A 524 -2.16 2.54 14.02
N GLY A 525 -2.39 3.82 13.70
CA GLY A 525 -2.20 4.92 14.65
C GLY A 525 -0.75 5.01 15.11
N THR A 526 -0.52 4.93 16.42
CA THR A 526 0.82 4.97 17.03
C THR A 526 1.78 3.90 16.47
N TYR A 527 1.25 2.78 15.97
CA TYR A 527 2.04 1.65 15.47
C TYR A 527 2.02 1.54 13.94
N GLU A 528 1.71 2.62 13.21
CA GLU A 528 1.55 2.59 11.74
C GLU A 528 2.80 2.14 10.97
N ASN A 529 4.00 2.27 11.56
CA ASN A 529 5.27 1.78 11.00
C ASN A 529 5.78 0.49 11.70
N SER A 530 4.88 -0.27 12.31
CA SER A 530 5.22 -1.54 12.98
C SER A 530 4.60 -2.73 12.27
N TYR A 531 5.40 -3.77 12.11
CA TYR A 531 5.11 -4.97 11.32
C TYR A 531 5.49 -6.23 12.13
N ILE A 532 4.54 -7.13 12.36
CA ILE A 532 4.79 -8.28 13.22
C ILE A 532 4.46 -9.57 12.48
N ASP A 533 5.44 -10.46 12.38
CA ASP A 533 5.22 -11.83 11.92
C ASP A 533 4.59 -12.67 13.04
N ILE A 534 3.31 -13.00 12.88
CA ILE A 534 2.56 -13.81 13.86
C ILE A 534 2.64 -15.30 13.57
N ALA A 535 3.29 -15.72 12.47
CA ALA A 535 3.51 -17.14 12.18
C ALA A 535 4.71 -17.73 12.95
N ALA A 536 5.64 -16.89 13.43
CA ALA A 536 6.90 -17.30 14.05
C ALA A 536 6.72 -18.25 15.25
N GLU A 537 5.73 -18.01 16.11
CA GLU A 537 5.45 -18.82 17.31
C GLU A 537 4.35 -19.88 17.08
N GLY A 538 3.94 -20.06 15.82
CA GLY A 538 2.85 -20.96 15.43
C GLY A 538 1.58 -20.70 16.23
N LYS A 539 1.01 -21.75 16.83
CA LYS A 539 -0.26 -21.68 17.57
C LYS A 539 -0.14 -21.06 18.96
N LYS A 540 1.08 -20.81 19.48
CA LYS A 540 1.27 -20.23 20.81
C LYS A 540 0.87 -18.75 20.85
N GLY A 541 1.03 -18.06 19.71
CA GLY A 541 0.81 -16.63 19.56
C GLY A 541 2.04 -15.80 19.92
N VAL A 542 2.01 -14.55 19.48
CA VAL A 542 3.10 -13.58 19.64
C VAL A 542 2.61 -12.41 20.50
N ALA A 543 3.45 -11.93 21.41
CA ALA A 543 3.16 -10.73 22.18
C ALA A 543 3.32 -9.50 21.27
N VAL A 544 2.30 -8.65 21.22
CA VAL A 544 2.28 -7.44 20.38
C VAL A 544 1.76 -6.24 21.15
N PRO A 545 2.14 -5.00 20.79
CA PRO A 545 1.55 -3.80 21.35
C PRO A 545 0.01 -3.81 21.26
N ALA A 546 -0.66 -3.45 22.35
CA ALA A 546 -2.11 -3.26 22.33
C ALA A 546 -2.48 -2.11 21.38
N GLY A 547 -3.41 -2.36 20.47
CA GLY A 547 -3.77 -1.45 19.37
C GLY A 547 -4.49 -2.16 18.24
N GLU A 548 -4.69 -1.46 17.13
CA GLU A 548 -5.31 -1.99 15.91
C GLU A 548 -4.26 -2.55 14.95
N TRP A 549 -4.50 -3.76 14.45
CA TRP A 549 -3.60 -4.47 13.55
C TRP A 549 -4.35 -5.00 12.34
N SER A 550 -3.79 -4.86 11.14
CA SER A 550 -4.40 -5.38 9.91
C SER A 550 -3.47 -6.33 9.17
N LEU A 551 -4.03 -7.24 8.36
CA LEU A 551 -3.24 -8.16 7.56
C LEU A 551 -2.44 -7.36 6.53
N PHE A 552 -1.12 -7.50 6.55
CA PHE A 552 -0.26 -6.84 5.57
C PHE A 552 0.08 -7.75 4.41
N PHE A 553 0.67 -8.92 4.70
CA PHE A 553 0.89 -10.01 3.74
C PHE A 553 1.30 -11.28 4.48
N GLY A 554 1.44 -12.38 3.75
CA GLY A 554 2.08 -13.59 4.25
C GLY A 554 2.55 -14.46 3.10
N GLU A 555 3.09 -15.62 3.44
CA GLU A 555 3.53 -16.60 2.47
C GLU A 555 3.15 -18.00 2.95
N LEU A 556 2.63 -18.81 2.04
CA LEU A 556 2.64 -20.26 2.17
C LEU A 556 3.86 -20.79 1.42
N ARG A 557 4.56 -21.76 2.02
CA ARG A 557 5.74 -22.38 1.42
C ARG A 557 5.84 -23.86 1.74
N LYS A 558 6.19 -24.68 0.74
CA LYS A 558 6.46 -26.11 0.92
C LYS A 558 7.48 -26.60 -0.11
N GLY A 559 8.32 -27.56 0.28
CA GLY A 559 9.34 -28.13 -0.58
C GLY A 559 10.69 -27.45 -0.41
N SER A 560 11.62 -27.76 -1.32
CA SER A 560 13.01 -27.27 -1.25
C SER A 560 13.57 -27.05 -2.65
N LYS A 561 14.48 -26.09 -2.80
CA LYS A 561 15.17 -25.78 -4.07
C LYS A 561 14.15 -25.58 -5.20
N GLN A 562 14.37 -26.22 -6.35
CA GLN A 562 13.51 -26.10 -7.54
C GLN A 562 12.11 -26.75 -7.37
N GLN A 563 11.90 -27.58 -6.34
CA GLN A 563 10.60 -28.19 -6.04
C GLN A 563 9.78 -27.38 -5.03
N THR A 564 10.24 -26.18 -4.70
CA THR A 564 9.52 -25.27 -3.81
C THR A 564 8.22 -24.84 -4.47
N MET A 565 7.12 -24.96 -3.74
CA MET A 565 5.82 -24.35 -4.04
C MET A 565 5.62 -23.16 -3.12
N LYS A 566 5.09 -22.06 -3.65
CA LYS A 566 4.82 -20.85 -2.89
C LYS A 566 3.48 -20.22 -3.27
N CYS A 567 2.91 -19.50 -2.33
CA CYS A 567 1.77 -18.62 -2.57
C CYS A 567 1.91 -17.40 -1.67
N LEU A 568 1.66 -16.22 -2.23
CA LEU A 568 1.58 -14.97 -1.50
C LEU A 568 0.17 -14.83 -0.91
N ILE A 569 0.09 -14.52 0.38
CA ILE A 569 -1.17 -14.16 1.06
C ILE A 569 -1.25 -12.63 1.07
N LEU A 570 -2.34 -12.07 0.53
CA LEU A 570 -2.58 -10.63 0.52
C LEU A 570 -3.92 -10.30 1.20
N PRO A 571 -4.07 -9.09 1.79
CA PRO A 571 -5.35 -8.65 2.31
C PRO A 571 -6.40 -8.52 1.19
N PRO A 572 -7.69 -8.59 1.54
CA PRO A 572 -8.77 -8.17 0.64
C PRO A 572 -8.66 -6.67 0.32
N ALA A 573 -9.44 -6.21 -0.65
CA ALA A 573 -9.50 -4.78 -1.02
C ALA A 573 -9.86 -3.90 0.18
N THR A 574 -10.75 -4.37 1.07
CA THR A 574 -10.97 -3.79 2.40
C THR A 574 -10.12 -4.58 3.40
N PRO A 575 -9.07 -3.99 3.99
CA PRO A 575 -8.22 -4.70 4.92
C PRO A 575 -8.99 -5.18 6.16
N MET A 576 -8.75 -6.43 6.56
CA MET A 576 -9.25 -6.96 7.83
C MET A 576 -8.42 -6.39 8.96
N SER A 577 -9.06 -6.02 10.08
CA SER A 577 -8.39 -5.53 11.28
C SER A 577 -8.78 -6.29 12.54
N TRP A 578 -7.88 -6.28 13.51
CA TRP A 578 -8.04 -6.90 14.82
C TRP A 578 -7.57 -5.94 15.91
N THR A 579 -8.45 -5.73 16.89
CA THR A 579 -8.12 -5.02 18.13
C THR A 579 -7.38 -5.94 19.08
N VAL A 580 -6.15 -5.57 19.44
CA VAL A 580 -5.39 -6.22 20.50
C VAL A 580 -5.54 -5.42 21.78
N VAL A 581 -6.15 -6.02 22.80
CA VAL A 581 -6.31 -5.41 24.12
C VAL A 581 -5.19 -5.89 25.04
N ALA A 582 -4.67 -4.99 25.88
CA ALA A 582 -3.63 -5.31 26.85
C ALA A 582 -4.01 -6.52 27.74
N GLY A 583 -3.09 -7.48 27.86
CA GLY A 583 -3.25 -8.72 28.61
C GLY A 583 -4.24 -9.72 28.01
N LYS A 584 -4.90 -9.42 26.89
CA LYS A 584 -5.87 -10.30 26.24
C LYS A 584 -5.32 -10.95 24.98
N GLU A 585 -6.00 -12.01 24.57
CA GLU A 585 -5.74 -12.72 23.32
C GLU A 585 -6.66 -12.21 22.20
N ALA A 586 -6.07 -11.93 21.05
CA ALA A 586 -6.77 -11.74 19.78
C ALA A 586 -6.44 -12.91 18.85
N VAL A 587 -7.43 -13.39 18.09
CA VAL A 587 -7.29 -14.54 17.19
C VAL A 587 -7.50 -14.11 15.75
N VAL A 588 -6.45 -14.26 14.94
CA VAL A 588 -6.46 -14.06 13.48
C VAL A 588 -6.84 -15.38 12.83
N LYS A 589 -8.02 -15.42 12.19
CA LYS A 589 -8.54 -16.62 11.51
C LYS A 589 -8.37 -16.46 10.02
N LEU A 590 -7.68 -17.39 9.36
CA LEU A 590 -7.42 -17.36 7.91
C LEU A 590 -7.39 -18.79 7.33
N GLY A 591 -7.42 -18.89 6.01
CA GLY A 591 -7.33 -20.13 5.26
C GLY A 591 -8.70 -20.65 4.83
N GLU A 592 -8.93 -21.94 5.07
CA GLU A 592 -10.14 -22.65 4.63
C GLU A 592 -11.45 -22.09 5.20
N PRO A 593 -12.56 -22.17 4.44
CA PRO A 593 -12.64 -22.73 3.09
C PRO A 593 -12.04 -21.81 2.02
N PHE A 594 -11.32 -22.40 1.07
CA PHE A 594 -10.83 -21.69 -0.11
C PHE A 594 -11.91 -21.67 -1.22
N ARG A 595 -12.03 -20.55 -1.92
CA ARG A 595 -12.97 -20.37 -3.03
C ARG A 595 -12.32 -19.69 -4.22
N PHE A 596 -12.80 -19.97 -5.42
CA PHE A 596 -12.39 -19.21 -6.59
C PHE A 596 -13.15 -17.87 -6.67
N ASP A 597 -12.44 -16.84 -7.11
CA ASP A 597 -13.04 -15.64 -7.72
C ASP A 597 -12.54 -15.54 -9.15
N PHE A 598 -13.41 -15.13 -10.07
CA PHE A 598 -13.15 -15.17 -11.51
C PHE A 598 -14.16 -14.32 -12.28
N LYS A 599 -13.82 -13.97 -13.52
CA LYS A 599 -14.69 -13.33 -14.50
C LYS A 599 -15.00 -14.32 -15.63
N PHE A 600 -16.15 -14.17 -16.25
CA PHE A 600 -16.54 -14.92 -17.44
C PHE A 600 -17.42 -14.05 -18.34
N ASP A 601 -17.46 -14.39 -19.62
CA ASP A 601 -18.33 -13.75 -20.61
C ASP A 601 -19.41 -14.73 -21.08
N ASN A 602 -20.67 -14.29 -21.10
CA ASN A 602 -21.74 -15.02 -21.78
C ASN A 602 -21.85 -14.59 -23.24
N LEU A 603 -21.45 -15.45 -24.16
CA LEU A 603 -21.52 -15.21 -25.61
C LEU A 603 -22.79 -15.81 -26.24
N GLY A 604 -23.78 -16.19 -25.42
CA GLY A 604 -25.06 -16.77 -25.82
C GLY A 604 -24.97 -18.25 -26.16
N GLU A 605 -24.13 -18.61 -27.14
CA GLU A 605 -23.90 -20.01 -27.57
C GLU A 605 -22.68 -20.66 -26.90
N SER A 606 -21.91 -19.86 -26.14
CA SER A 606 -20.80 -20.33 -25.32
C SER A 606 -20.62 -19.44 -24.10
N VAL A 607 -20.00 -20.01 -23.06
CA VAL A 607 -19.54 -19.30 -21.87
C VAL A 607 -18.02 -19.35 -21.85
N ASN A 608 -17.36 -18.20 -21.76
CA ASN A 608 -15.90 -18.11 -21.73
C ASN A 608 -15.42 -17.69 -20.33
N VAL A 609 -14.76 -18.59 -19.60
CA VAL A 609 -14.12 -18.26 -18.32
C VAL A 609 -12.74 -17.66 -18.60
N ILE A 610 -12.47 -16.46 -18.06
CA ILE A 610 -11.23 -15.72 -18.31
C ILE A 610 -10.15 -16.22 -17.34
N GLY A 611 -9.20 -17.01 -17.85
CA GLY A 611 -8.15 -17.67 -17.08
C GLY A 611 -7.31 -16.71 -16.21
N PRO A 612 -6.78 -15.60 -16.76
CA PRO A 612 -6.04 -14.60 -15.99
C PRO A 612 -6.80 -13.99 -14.81
N SER A 613 -8.14 -13.99 -14.86
CA SER A 613 -8.99 -13.47 -13.78
C SER A 613 -9.20 -14.44 -12.62
N VAL A 614 -8.80 -15.71 -12.77
CA VAL A 614 -8.99 -16.73 -11.73
C VAL A 614 -8.03 -16.47 -10.57
N GLY A 615 -8.61 -16.11 -9.43
CA GLY A 615 -7.95 -15.94 -8.14
C GLY A 615 -8.50 -16.91 -7.09
N VAL A 616 -7.77 -17.09 -6.00
CA VAL A 616 -8.22 -17.88 -4.85
C VAL A 616 -8.38 -16.97 -3.65
N LEU A 617 -9.54 -17.05 -3.00
CA LEU A 617 -9.85 -16.34 -1.76
C LEU A 617 -9.95 -17.36 -0.62
N GLY A 618 -9.49 -16.97 0.56
CA GLY A 618 -9.77 -17.68 1.79
C GLY A 618 -11.07 -17.24 2.44
N LYS A 619 -11.30 -17.79 3.62
CA LYS A 619 -12.56 -17.63 4.35
C LYS A 619 -12.91 -16.16 4.58
N GLU A 620 -11.97 -15.36 5.05
CA GLU A 620 -12.18 -13.97 5.43
C GLU A 620 -11.93 -13.01 4.25
N GLY A 621 -11.72 -13.55 3.04
CA GLY A 621 -11.52 -12.79 1.82
C GLY A 621 -10.06 -12.42 1.54
N GLU A 622 -9.12 -12.88 2.36
CA GLU A 622 -7.71 -12.81 2.03
C GLU A 622 -7.42 -13.54 0.71
N ARG A 623 -6.50 -13.00 -0.09
CA ARG A 623 -6.19 -13.46 -1.44
C ARG A 623 -4.94 -14.33 -1.43
N TYR A 624 -4.97 -15.40 -2.23
CA TYR A 624 -3.87 -16.33 -2.44
C TYR A 624 -3.37 -16.16 -3.88
N GLU A 625 -2.28 -15.42 -4.01
CA GLU A 625 -1.72 -14.92 -5.27
C GLU A 625 -0.33 -15.51 -5.54
N ARG A 626 0.22 -15.23 -6.72
CA ARG A 626 1.58 -15.65 -7.12
C ARG A 626 1.85 -17.14 -6.84
N LEU A 627 0.95 -18.00 -7.31
CA LEU A 627 1.08 -19.45 -7.17
C LEU A 627 2.29 -19.95 -7.98
N TRP A 628 3.39 -20.27 -7.31
CA TRP A 628 4.61 -20.79 -7.93
C TRP A 628 4.66 -22.31 -7.82
N ASN A 629 4.80 -23.02 -8.94
CA ASN A 629 4.79 -24.50 -9.01
C ASN A 629 3.49 -25.15 -8.47
N CYS A 630 2.43 -24.36 -8.27
CA CYS A 630 1.15 -24.82 -7.71
C CYS A 630 -0.07 -24.11 -8.32
N VAL A 631 0.05 -23.68 -9.58
CA VAL A 631 -1.03 -23.05 -10.36
C VAL A 631 -2.31 -23.88 -10.28
N VAL A 632 -3.43 -23.21 -10.09
CA VAL A 632 -4.76 -23.85 -10.04
C VAL A 632 -5.19 -24.34 -11.42
N THR A 633 -5.86 -25.48 -11.46
CA THR A 633 -6.44 -26.05 -12.69
C THR A 633 -7.88 -26.47 -12.42
N PRO A 634 -8.80 -25.50 -12.25
CA PRO A 634 -10.17 -25.80 -11.87
C PRO A 634 -10.91 -26.60 -12.95
N GLU A 635 -11.89 -27.38 -12.51
CA GLU A 635 -12.98 -27.87 -13.34
C GLU A 635 -14.10 -26.82 -13.32
N CYS A 636 -14.64 -26.50 -14.50
CA CYS A 636 -15.68 -25.50 -14.70
C CYS A 636 -16.98 -26.18 -15.12
N GLU A 637 -18.07 -25.77 -14.49
CA GLU A 637 -19.43 -26.08 -14.92
C GLU A 637 -20.18 -24.77 -15.17
N TRP A 638 -21.14 -24.81 -16.09
CA TRP A 638 -22.11 -23.73 -16.28
C TRP A 638 -23.53 -24.29 -16.18
N ARG A 639 -24.50 -23.44 -15.86
CA ARG A 639 -25.93 -23.76 -15.92
C ARG A 639 -26.74 -22.56 -16.34
N LYS A 640 -27.96 -22.78 -16.83
CA LYS A 640 -28.96 -21.71 -16.91
C LYS A 640 -29.22 -21.16 -15.50
N ALA A 641 -29.31 -19.85 -15.35
CA ALA A 641 -29.52 -19.24 -14.03
C ALA A 641 -30.73 -19.86 -13.30
N GLY A 642 -30.54 -20.21 -12.02
CA GLY A 642 -31.55 -20.92 -11.20
C GLY A 642 -31.78 -22.40 -11.50
N ALA A 643 -31.14 -22.99 -12.51
CA ALA A 643 -31.24 -24.43 -12.76
C ALA A 643 -30.54 -25.24 -11.66
N LYS A 644 -31.02 -26.46 -11.40
CA LYS A 644 -30.44 -27.32 -10.34
C LYS A 644 -29.18 -28.07 -10.76
N LYS A 645 -28.97 -28.29 -12.07
CA LYS A 645 -27.91 -29.16 -12.58
C LYS A 645 -26.96 -28.37 -13.48
N GLY A 646 -25.66 -28.49 -13.22
CA GLY A 646 -24.58 -27.99 -14.06
C GLY A 646 -24.39 -28.79 -15.34
N SER A 647 -23.61 -28.21 -16.26
CA SER A 647 -23.03 -28.90 -17.41
C SER A 647 -22.11 -30.03 -16.95
N LYS A 648 -21.58 -30.80 -17.90
CA LYS A 648 -20.45 -31.68 -17.58
C LYS A 648 -19.24 -30.79 -17.25
N PRO A 649 -18.49 -31.05 -16.17
CA PRO A 649 -17.30 -30.27 -15.85
C PRO A 649 -16.23 -30.38 -16.95
N GLU A 650 -15.64 -29.25 -17.30
CA GLU A 650 -14.54 -29.11 -18.25
C GLU A 650 -13.33 -28.49 -17.55
N LYS A 651 -12.13 -29.04 -17.78
CA LYS A 651 -10.93 -28.64 -17.04
C LYS A 651 -10.24 -27.44 -17.68
N MET A 652 -9.97 -26.39 -16.91
CA MET A 652 -9.08 -25.30 -17.36
C MET A 652 -7.63 -25.80 -17.41
N LEU A 653 -6.97 -25.51 -18.52
CA LEU A 653 -5.56 -25.86 -18.72
C LEU A 653 -4.65 -24.77 -18.18
N HIS A 654 -3.37 -25.08 -18.04
CA HIS A 654 -2.30 -24.10 -17.83
C HIS A 654 -1.27 -24.26 -18.95
N VAL A 655 -0.37 -23.30 -19.10
CA VAL A 655 0.68 -23.37 -20.14
C VAL A 655 1.60 -24.55 -19.88
N ILE A 656 1.73 -25.42 -20.87
CA ILE A 656 2.67 -26.55 -20.88
C ILE A 656 3.75 -26.43 -21.96
N ASP A 657 3.57 -25.50 -22.90
CA ASP A 657 4.50 -25.26 -24.01
C ASP A 657 5.45 -24.10 -23.67
N PRO A 658 6.76 -24.35 -23.53
CA PRO A 658 7.74 -23.29 -23.26
C PRO A 658 7.91 -22.30 -24.41
N LEU A 659 7.40 -22.60 -25.62
CA LEU A 659 7.48 -21.73 -26.79
C LEU A 659 6.27 -20.79 -26.93
N ALA A 660 5.31 -20.85 -26.01
CA ALA A 660 4.18 -19.95 -26.01
C ALA A 660 4.65 -18.48 -25.93
N LYS A 661 4.03 -17.61 -26.73
CA LYS A 661 4.23 -16.17 -26.59
C LYS A 661 3.80 -15.74 -25.18
N ASP A 662 4.59 -14.90 -24.54
CA ASP A 662 4.32 -14.40 -23.18
C ASP A 662 4.24 -15.50 -22.09
N VAL A 663 4.93 -16.63 -22.34
CA VAL A 663 4.98 -17.81 -21.44
C VAL A 663 5.22 -17.44 -19.97
N PHE A 664 6.12 -16.50 -19.68
CA PHE A 664 6.45 -16.12 -18.31
C PHE A 664 5.29 -15.48 -17.56
N THR A 665 4.41 -14.76 -18.25
CA THR A 665 3.22 -14.14 -17.66
C THR A 665 2.08 -15.15 -17.52
N LEU A 666 1.88 -15.97 -18.56
CA LEU A 666 0.78 -16.93 -18.62
C LEU A 666 0.96 -18.13 -17.66
N LEU A 667 2.19 -18.42 -17.24
CA LEU A 667 2.47 -19.55 -16.32
C LEU A 667 1.93 -19.38 -14.90
N TRP A 668 1.40 -18.22 -14.54
CA TRP A 668 0.93 -17.97 -13.17
C TRP A 668 -0.56 -18.19 -12.97
N LYS A 669 -1.32 -18.36 -14.05
CA LYS A 669 -2.79 -18.43 -14.05
C LYS A 669 -3.23 -19.53 -15.03
N PRO A 670 -4.45 -20.08 -14.87
CA PRO A 670 -5.01 -20.96 -15.89
C PRO A 670 -5.26 -20.19 -17.20
N LEU A 671 -5.39 -20.93 -18.29
CA LEU A 671 -5.79 -20.45 -19.61
C LEU A 671 -7.31 -20.30 -19.68
N ASP A 672 -7.79 -19.43 -20.58
CA ASP A 672 -9.22 -19.27 -20.86
C ASP A 672 -9.88 -20.60 -21.25
N LEU A 673 -11.16 -20.74 -20.89
CA LEU A 673 -11.96 -21.92 -21.19
C LEU A 673 -13.32 -21.52 -21.75
N ALA A 674 -13.54 -21.85 -23.02
CA ALA A 674 -14.83 -21.72 -23.69
C ALA A 674 -15.62 -23.04 -23.60
N MET A 675 -16.82 -22.99 -23.02
CA MET A 675 -17.75 -24.13 -22.91
C MET A 675 -19.00 -23.87 -23.75
N ALA A 676 -19.43 -24.83 -24.57
CA ALA A 676 -20.61 -24.67 -25.43
C ALA A 676 -21.93 -24.83 -24.65
N THR A 677 -22.92 -23.98 -24.92
CA THR A 677 -24.22 -24.02 -24.23
C THR A 677 -25.29 -24.90 -24.89
N LYS A 678 -25.00 -25.43 -26.10
CA LYS A 678 -25.90 -26.19 -27.01
C LYS A 678 -27.08 -25.39 -27.58
N GLU A 679 -27.56 -24.41 -26.86
CA GLU A 679 -28.61 -23.47 -27.28
C GLU A 679 -28.28 -22.08 -26.74
N LYS A 680 -28.86 -21.03 -27.32
CA LYS A 680 -28.66 -19.68 -26.84
C LYS A 680 -29.23 -19.53 -25.42
N VAL A 681 -28.40 -19.09 -24.47
CA VAL A 681 -28.80 -18.85 -23.07
C VAL A 681 -28.48 -17.41 -22.66
N ASP A 682 -29.50 -16.64 -22.32
CA ASP A 682 -29.33 -15.21 -21.98
C ASP A 682 -28.77 -14.99 -20.57
N LYS A 683 -28.97 -15.94 -19.65
CA LYS A 683 -28.48 -15.87 -18.26
C LYS A 683 -27.86 -17.19 -17.84
N VAL A 684 -26.58 -17.15 -17.54
CA VAL A 684 -25.80 -18.31 -17.09
C VAL A 684 -25.27 -18.07 -15.69
N GLU A 685 -25.06 -19.16 -14.96
CA GLU A 685 -24.27 -19.20 -13.75
C GLU A 685 -23.09 -20.15 -13.97
N VAL A 686 -21.91 -19.77 -13.50
CA VAL A 686 -20.68 -20.55 -13.63
C VAL A 686 -20.17 -20.98 -12.26
N HIS A 687 -19.63 -22.18 -12.19
CA HIS A 687 -19.07 -22.79 -11.00
C HIS A 687 -17.67 -23.32 -11.30
N LEU A 688 -16.69 -22.94 -10.49
CA LEU A 688 -15.32 -23.47 -10.55
C LEU A 688 -15.05 -24.29 -9.29
N PHE A 689 -14.45 -25.46 -9.45
CA PHE A 689 -13.99 -26.25 -8.32
C PHE A 689 -12.71 -27.02 -8.63
N GLU A 690 -11.89 -27.25 -7.60
CA GLU A 690 -10.70 -28.09 -7.65
C GLU A 690 -10.68 -28.95 -6.38
N LYS A 691 -10.96 -30.25 -6.53
CA LYS A 691 -11.13 -31.16 -5.39
C LYS A 691 -9.88 -31.31 -4.53
N LYS A 692 -8.70 -31.16 -5.13
CA LYS A 692 -7.41 -31.36 -4.46
C LYS A 692 -6.29 -30.62 -5.19
N ASN A 693 -6.13 -29.35 -4.88
CA ASN A 693 -4.90 -28.63 -5.14
C ASN A 693 -3.79 -29.14 -4.21
N LYS A 694 -2.57 -29.34 -4.73
CA LYS A 694 -1.44 -29.89 -3.96
C LYS A 694 -1.01 -29.00 -2.78
N PHE A 695 -1.41 -27.73 -2.82
CA PHE A 695 -0.96 -26.69 -1.91
C PHE A 695 -2.09 -26.12 -1.07
N LEU A 696 -3.23 -25.82 -1.69
CA LEU A 696 -4.40 -25.23 -1.03
C LEU A 696 -5.51 -26.25 -0.70
N GLY A 697 -5.43 -27.50 -1.17
CA GLY A 697 -6.46 -28.50 -0.86
C GLY A 697 -7.71 -28.30 -1.72
N ALA A 698 -8.90 -28.43 -1.13
CA ALA A 698 -10.14 -28.24 -1.88
C ALA A 698 -10.44 -26.74 -2.06
N ILE A 699 -10.78 -26.34 -3.28
CA ILE A 699 -11.16 -24.97 -3.64
C ILE A 699 -12.50 -25.05 -4.37
N ASP A 700 -13.49 -24.27 -3.94
CA ASP A 700 -14.85 -24.38 -4.46
C ASP A 700 -15.51 -23.00 -4.50
N SER A 701 -16.01 -22.57 -5.67
CA SER A 701 -16.76 -21.32 -5.80
C SER A 701 -18.25 -21.52 -5.55
N PRO A 702 -19.00 -20.50 -5.12
CA PRO A 702 -20.44 -20.51 -5.35
C PRO A 702 -20.74 -20.47 -6.87
N TRP A 703 -21.98 -20.80 -7.24
CA TRP A 703 -22.50 -20.48 -8.58
C TRP A 703 -22.53 -18.95 -8.74
N LYS A 704 -21.76 -18.43 -9.71
CA LYS A 704 -21.64 -17.00 -9.99
C LYS A 704 -22.43 -16.66 -11.24
N GLY A 705 -23.44 -15.80 -11.12
CA GLY A 705 -24.16 -15.20 -12.25
C GLY A 705 -23.45 -13.97 -12.80
N GLU A 706 -23.84 -13.57 -14.00
CA GLU A 706 -23.39 -12.34 -14.67
C GLU A 706 -23.98 -11.07 -14.02
#